data_AF-A0A858RJP3-F1
#
_entry.id   AF-A0A858RJP3-F1
#
_cell.length_a   1.000
_cell.length_b   1.000
_cell.length_c   1.000
_cell.angle_alpha   90.00
_cell.angle_beta   90.00
_cell.angle_gamma   90.00
#
_symmetry.space_group_name_H-M   'P 1'
#
loop_
_entity.id
_entity.type
_entity.pdbx_description
1 polymer ?
#
loop_
_entity_poly.entity_id
_entity_poly.type
_entity_poly.pdbx_seq_one_letter_code
_entity_poly.pdbx_strand_id
1 'polypeptide(L)'
;MIASRFAHYFRRGCTIALFSIPSLCAEEKDDPVVPVDLIPPAPALSPAEALKTFKVASGFVIEPVATEPLVEKPVALDFDGRGRMWVCEMVGYMPDEKGTGENIPKGRIAILEDSNGDGKVDKRTVFLDKLLLPRAISIVEDGILFADQEKLYYVARDGDKPKGSPEVVDAEYAKGGNVEHKPNGLFHGLDNWLYNAKSDRRYRLIDGKWVMEKTLFRGQWGITGDDYGRLYFTGNSTPLHGNYIAPQIAQGNPGVNMDVREIQDVGPATVWPGRVTPGVNRAYMMKVNGFPQDTLNPKNFRLISATGVAGTVIYRGTNFPKEWYGRAFSCESCVQLVKAVDITEDKDKGKLMGTHPMGEDEFLTSTDERFRPVNSYSAPDGSLYILDLYHGIVQHRDFLSNYLRKQSLDRGLQSPATGQGRIYRIRYGKGAINKVPNLEKLPVAELVKQLVSPNGWNRDMAQRLLVDRADATAVPLLEKLVGMDQYPLGQIKAIWTLEGLDRLTAAPLIVALRSKDTKVVISALWASTKVTAPAEVQKLLPEIAGLKTDDNEVRIYLARALGRFGPGPAFTALVDLLKDHRDKPYVRQMAVAGLDGRELEFKEALKGRFGDGNLEKWLTEGASTVVAKPSAETMLKGDHLESFKRGKELFHGKAVCASCHGADGAGMPSMGPPLNKSEWVTGKPEILAGILLHGLTGPVTVAGTEYTPTADMPGFASNTEISDADLADIATYVRHEWDNEADLIKPEFFSKLRKATASHAGKPYTVTELLRAR
;
A
#
# COMPACT_ATOMS: atom_id res chain seq x y z
N MET A 1 39.26 42.95 -13.83
CA MET A 1 40.64 42.90 -14.35
C MET A 1 41.04 41.43 -14.40
N ILE A 2 40.82 40.74 -15.52
CA ILE A 2 41.80 40.45 -16.58
C ILE A 2 43.05 39.68 -16.06
N ALA A 3 42.95 38.35 -16.23
CA ALA A 3 43.87 37.47 -16.94
C ALA A 3 45.23 37.00 -16.35
N SER A 4 45.36 35.65 -16.42
CA SER A 4 46.40 34.93 -17.18
C SER A 4 47.63 34.33 -16.46
N ARG A 5 47.79 33.02 -16.73
CA ARG A 5 48.99 32.24 -17.15
C ARG A 5 49.70 31.30 -16.15
N PHE A 6 49.72 30.01 -16.55
CA PHE A 6 50.83 29.02 -16.67
C PHE A 6 51.86 28.87 -15.53
N ALA A 7 52.57 27.76 -15.32
CA ALA A 7 52.48 26.31 -15.53
C ALA A 7 53.87 25.76 -15.09
N HIS A 8 53.90 24.52 -14.58
CA HIS A 8 55.06 23.59 -14.44
C HIS A 8 56.05 23.80 -13.27
N TYR A 9 56.07 22.91 -12.26
CA TYR A 9 56.73 21.59 -12.15
C TYR A 9 58.26 21.66 -11.94
N PHE A 10 58.77 21.17 -10.79
CA PHE A 10 59.82 20.14 -10.75
C PHE A 10 60.01 19.52 -9.34
N ARG A 11 59.88 18.19 -9.31
CA ARG A 11 60.65 17.15 -8.59
C ARG A 11 60.81 17.10 -7.05
N ARG A 12 60.34 15.93 -6.56
CA ARG A 12 61.00 14.91 -5.72
C ARG A 12 61.05 15.11 -4.20
N GLY A 13 60.27 14.26 -3.54
CA GLY A 13 60.79 13.27 -2.59
C GLY A 13 60.48 13.51 -1.11
N CYS A 14 59.47 12.82 -0.56
CA CYS A 14 59.52 12.29 0.81
C CYS A 14 58.36 11.30 1.06
N THR A 15 58.75 10.07 1.36
CA THR A 15 58.19 9.08 2.30
C THR A 15 56.67 9.12 2.58
N ILE A 16 55.92 8.18 1.98
CA ILE A 16 54.55 7.86 2.38
C ILE A 16 54.61 6.96 3.61
N ALA A 17 54.20 7.50 4.76
CA ALA A 17 53.81 6.68 5.90
C ALA A 17 52.49 5.96 5.57
N LEU A 18 52.49 4.65 5.74
CA LEU A 18 51.31 3.79 5.67
C LEU A 18 50.29 4.25 6.74
N PHE A 19 49.27 5.00 6.33
CA PHE A 19 48.02 5.08 7.06
C PHE A 19 47.12 3.95 6.56
N SER A 20 47.01 2.90 7.38
CA SER A 20 45.97 1.90 7.31
C SER A 20 44.59 2.58 7.33
N ILE A 21 43.87 2.50 6.22
CA ILE A 21 42.45 2.88 6.14
C ILE A 21 41.67 1.82 6.93
N PRO A 22 40.92 2.18 7.99
CA PRO A 22 40.08 1.23 8.68
C PRO A 22 38.96 0.77 7.74
N SER A 23 38.81 -0.54 7.61
CA SER A 23 37.62 -1.17 7.05
C SER A 23 36.39 -0.64 7.78
N LEU A 24 35.48 0.07 7.11
CA LEU A 24 34.13 0.33 7.66
C LEU A 24 33.31 -0.96 7.57
N CYS A 25 33.65 -1.94 8.40
CA CYS A 25 32.62 -2.75 9.03
C CYS A 25 32.49 -2.15 10.42
N ALA A 26 31.51 -1.26 10.62
CA ALA A 26 31.18 -0.86 11.97
C ALA A 26 30.66 -2.11 12.68
N GLU A 27 31.50 -2.73 13.51
CA GLU A 27 31.05 -3.70 14.51
C GLU A 27 29.88 -3.05 15.27
N GLU A 28 28.75 -3.75 15.39
CA GLU A 28 27.68 -3.35 16.31
C GLU A 28 28.32 -3.24 17.70
N LYS A 29 28.65 -2.02 18.13
CA LYS A 29 29.13 -1.80 19.49
C LYS A 29 28.00 -2.15 20.44
N ASP A 30 28.28 -3.04 21.39
CA ASP A 30 27.37 -3.51 22.43
C ASP A 30 26.94 -2.42 23.45
N ASP A 31 27.34 -1.16 23.23
CA ASP A 31 26.99 -0.06 24.11
C ASP A 31 25.48 0.26 24.03
N PRO A 32 24.78 0.36 25.19
CA PRO A 32 23.36 0.66 25.20
C PRO A 32 23.10 2.07 24.65
N VAL A 33 22.55 2.11 23.43
CA VAL A 33 22.19 3.36 22.72
C VAL A 33 21.26 4.26 23.53
N VAL A 34 20.34 3.62 24.26
CA VAL A 34 19.52 4.27 25.28
C VAL A 34 20.12 3.89 26.63
N PRO A 35 20.54 4.85 27.47
CA PRO A 35 21.09 4.56 28.79
C PRO A 35 20.15 3.66 29.60
N VAL A 36 20.70 2.60 30.19
CA VAL A 36 19.91 1.54 30.86
C VAL A 36 19.06 2.08 32.00
N ASP A 37 19.57 3.07 32.74
CA ASP A 37 18.88 3.78 33.82
C ASP A 37 17.67 4.61 33.35
N LEU A 38 17.62 4.95 32.06
CA LEU A 38 16.49 5.65 31.45
C LEU A 38 15.44 4.71 30.84
N ILE A 39 15.72 3.40 30.73
CA ILE A 39 14.79 2.43 30.15
C ILE A 39 13.81 1.95 31.25
N PRO A 40 12.51 2.28 31.17
CA PRO A 40 11.54 1.79 32.13
C PRO A 40 11.32 0.27 31.99
N PRO A 41 10.94 -0.43 33.08
CA PRO A 41 10.40 -1.77 32.99
C PRO A 41 9.21 -1.85 32.03
N ALA A 42 9.06 -2.98 31.35
CA ALA A 42 7.95 -3.23 30.41
C ALA A 42 7.12 -4.46 30.83
N PRO A 43 6.50 -4.45 32.03
CA PRO A 43 5.63 -5.53 32.46
C PRO A 43 4.41 -5.64 31.55
N ALA A 44 3.81 -6.83 31.49
CA ALA A 44 2.45 -6.96 30.98
C ALA A 44 1.50 -6.30 31.97
N LEU A 45 0.73 -5.32 31.49
CA LEU A 45 -0.27 -4.59 32.28
C LEU A 45 -1.65 -5.21 32.09
N SER A 46 -2.49 -5.14 33.11
CA SER A 46 -3.93 -5.36 32.93
C SER A 46 -4.56 -4.24 32.07
N PRO A 47 -5.75 -4.45 31.49
CA PRO A 47 -6.43 -3.38 30.75
C PRO A 47 -6.64 -2.09 31.56
N ALA A 48 -6.97 -2.20 32.85
CA ALA A 48 -7.17 -1.05 33.73
C ALA A 48 -5.86 -0.28 34.02
N GLU A 49 -4.71 -0.97 34.03
CA GLU A 49 -3.40 -0.33 34.18
C GLU A 49 -2.94 0.31 32.88
N ALA A 50 -3.11 -0.36 31.74
CA ALA A 50 -2.80 0.21 30.43
C ALA A 50 -3.62 1.47 30.13
N LEU A 51 -4.88 1.55 30.57
CA LEU A 51 -5.67 2.78 30.41
C LEU A 51 -5.02 4.01 31.07
N LYS A 52 -4.20 3.81 32.12
CA LYS A 52 -3.49 4.90 32.81
C LYS A 52 -2.20 5.33 32.08
N THR A 53 -1.71 4.53 31.13
CA THR A 53 -0.50 4.84 30.38
C THR A 53 -0.76 5.65 29.12
N PHE A 54 -2.03 5.76 28.69
CA PHE A 54 -2.41 6.51 27.51
C PHE A 54 -2.46 8.01 27.77
N LYS A 55 -1.92 8.77 26.81
CA LYS A 55 -2.18 10.19 26.63
C LYS A 55 -2.87 10.37 25.28
N VAL A 56 -4.13 10.77 25.33
CA VAL A 56 -4.96 11.03 24.15
C VAL A 56 -5.15 12.55 23.97
N ALA A 57 -5.38 12.99 22.73
CA ALA A 57 -5.64 14.38 22.40
C ALA A 57 -6.70 15.03 23.30
N SER A 58 -6.52 16.32 23.59
CA SER A 58 -7.41 17.08 24.47
C SER A 58 -8.88 16.99 24.04
N GLY A 59 -9.75 16.69 25.00
CA GLY A 59 -11.20 16.54 24.78
C GLY A 59 -11.63 15.15 24.32
N PHE A 60 -10.70 14.23 24.05
CA PHE A 60 -11.00 12.84 23.74
C PHE A 60 -10.83 11.94 24.96
N VAL A 61 -11.47 10.78 24.92
CA VAL A 61 -11.33 9.70 25.89
C VAL A 61 -11.10 8.38 25.15
N ILE A 62 -10.32 7.50 25.76
CA ILE A 62 -10.08 6.14 25.29
C ILE A 62 -10.74 5.14 26.25
N GLU A 63 -11.45 4.17 25.68
CA GLU A 63 -12.26 3.19 26.42
C GLU A 63 -12.02 1.78 25.84
N PRO A 64 -11.97 0.72 26.67
CA PRO A 64 -11.91 -0.64 26.16
C PRO A 64 -13.28 -1.04 25.61
N VAL A 65 -13.30 -1.59 24.40
CA VAL A 65 -14.50 -2.20 23.77
C VAL A 65 -14.47 -3.71 23.93
N ALA A 66 -13.31 -4.33 23.69
CA ALA A 66 -13.04 -5.74 23.92
C ALA A 66 -11.61 -5.90 24.44
N THR A 67 -11.41 -6.78 25.43
CA THR A 67 -10.10 -7.11 26.01
C THR A 67 -10.00 -8.61 26.20
N GLU A 68 -8.82 -9.12 26.50
CA GLU A 68 -8.67 -10.50 26.94
C GLU A 68 -9.69 -10.88 28.05
N PRO A 69 -10.30 -12.08 28.02
CA PRO A 69 -10.11 -13.16 27.04
C PRO A 69 -11.06 -13.09 25.81
N LEU A 70 -11.84 -12.03 25.64
CA LEU A 70 -12.81 -11.91 24.54
C LEU A 70 -12.13 -11.73 23.16
N VAL A 71 -10.92 -11.18 23.14
CA VAL A 71 -10.12 -11.00 21.93
C VAL A 71 -8.66 -11.29 22.23
N GLU A 72 -7.94 -11.83 21.24
CA GLU A 72 -6.51 -12.15 21.37
C GLU A 72 -5.78 -11.80 20.06
N LYS A 73 -4.68 -11.04 20.16
CA LYS A 73 -3.86 -10.60 19.03
C LYS A 73 -4.67 -10.14 17.79
N PRO A 74 -5.59 -9.15 17.93
CA PRO A 74 -6.37 -8.64 16.80
C PRO A 74 -5.47 -7.87 15.82
N VAL A 75 -5.58 -8.17 14.53
CA VAL A 75 -4.77 -7.51 13.47
C VAL A 75 -5.60 -6.83 12.38
N ALA A 76 -6.81 -7.32 12.15
CA ALA A 76 -7.77 -6.76 11.20
C ALA A 76 -9.19 -7.06 11.67
N LEU A 77 -10.16 -6.24 11.27
CA LEU A 77 -11.57 -6.52 11.45
C LEU A 77 -12.40 -6.00 10.29
N ASP A 78 -13.63 -6.49 10.18
CA ASP A 78 -14.71 -5.86 9.43
C ASP A 78 -15.98 -5.83 10.31
N PHE A 79 -16.93 -4.95 9.97
CA PHE A 79 -18.22 -4.87 10.65
C PHE A 79 -19.33 -5.49 9.79
N ASP A 80 -20.21 -6.27 10.41
CA ASP A 80 -21.44 -6.71 9.74
C ASP A 80 -22.55 -5.65 9.81
N GLY A 81 -23.66 -5.87 9.11
CA GLY A 81 -24.73 -4.87 9.06
C GLY A 81 -25.48 -4.70 10.39
N ARG A 82 -25.15 -5.48 11.42
CA ARG A 82 -25.63 -5.29 12.80
C ARG A 82 -24.66 -4.50 13.67
N GLY A 83 -23.48 -4.16 13.14
CA GLY A 83 -22.43 -3.47 13.88
C GLY A 83 -21.49 -4.37 14.68
N ARG A 84 -21.57 -5.70 14.52
CA ARG A 84 -20.66 -6.61 15.21
C ARG A 84 -19.30 -6.63 14.54
N MET A 85 -18.24 -6.83 15.32
CA MET A 85 -16.88 -6.94 14.80
C MET A 85 -16.56 -8.38 14.44
N TRP A 86 -16.07 -8.60 13.22
CA TRP A 86 -15.50 -9.87 12.76
C TRP A 86 -13.99 -9.71 12.72
N VAL A 87 -13.29 -10.32 13.67
CA VAL A 87 -11.90 -10.02 14.00
C VAL A 87 -10.98 -11.16 13.58
N CYS A 88 -9.92 -10.83 12.83
CA CYS A 88 -8.79 -11.71 12.57
C CYS A 88 -7.82 -11.69 13.76
N GLU A 89 -7.63 -12.85 14.38
CA GLU A 89 -6.76 -13.07 15.53
C GLU A 89 -5.50 -13.82 15.10
N MET A 90 -4.35 -13.13 15.10
CA MET A 90 -3.06 -13.67 14.67
C MET A 90 -2.28 -14.31 15.83
N VAL A 91 -2.92 -15.23 16.55
CA VAL A 91 -2.43 -15.83 17.82
C VAL A 91 -1.00 -16.40 17.72
N GLY A 92 -0.70 -17.07 16.60
CA GLY A 92 0.58 -17.75 16.38
C GLY A 92 1.77 -16.85 16.07
N TYR A 93 1.58 -15.53 15.91
CA TYR A 93 2.63 -14.59 15.53
C TYR A 93 3.71 -14.45 16.61
N MET A 94 4.98 -14.60 16.23
CA MET A 94 6.18 -14.35 17.04
C MET A 94 6.03 -14.75 18.52
N PRO A 95 5.82 -16.05 18.83
CA PRO A 95 5.71 -16.52 20.22
C PRO A 95 7.01 -16.35 21.01
N ASP A 96 8.14 -16.29 20.32
CA ASP A 96 9.45 -15.94 20.83
C ASP A 96 10.28 -15.28 19.71
N GLU A 97 11.50 -14.84 20.02
CA GLU A 97 12.39 -14.15 19.07
C GLU A 97 12.87 -15.03 17.89
N LYS A 98 12.57 -16.34 17.93
CA LYS A 98 12.86 -17.30 16.86
C LYS A 98 11.62 -17.68 16.05
N GLY A 99 10.43 -17.22 16.44
CA GLY A 99 9.16 -17.61 15.83
C GLY A 99 8.86 -19.11 16.00
N THR A 100 9.23 -19.71 17.13
CA THR A 100 9.08 -21.17 17.35
C THR A 100 7.61 -21.60 17.29
N GLY A 101 7.26 -22.49 16.36
CA GLY A 101 5.90 -23.00 16.21
C GLY A 101 4.90 -22.00 15.60
N GLU A 102 5.38 -20.93 14.97
CA GLU A 102 4.56 -19.96 14.23
C GLU A 102 3.87 -20.56 12.99
N ASN A 103 4.43 -21.65 12.45
CA ASN A 103 3.82 -22.46 11.40
C ASN A 103 2.66 -23.34 11.88
N ILE A 104 2.36 -23.36 13.19
CA ILE A 104 1.22 -24.09 13.73
C ILE A 104 -0.02 -23.20 13.57
N PRO A 105 -1.08 -23.67 12.88
CA PRO A 105 -2.27 -22.88 12.63
C PRO A 105 -3.08 -22.70 13.92
N LYS A 106 -2.82 -21.61 14.64
CA LYS A 106 -3.48 -21.24 15.91
C LYS A 106 -4.42 -20.05 15.79
N GLY A 107 -4.39 -19.36 14.65
CA GLY A 107 -5.20 -18.17 14.39
C GLY A 107 -6.67 -18.49 14.23
N ARG A 108 -7.50 -17.45 14.38
CA ARG A 108 -8.96 -17.56 14.40
C ARG A 108 -9.60 -16.36 13.72
N ILE A 109 -10.84 -16.54 13.29
CA ILE A 109 -11.77 -15.45 13.01
C ILE A 109 -12.91 -15.55 14.02
N ALA A 110 -13.14 -14.47 14.76
CA ALA A 110 -14.15 -14.41 15.83
C ALA A 110 -15.14 -13.25 15.61
N ILE A 111 -16.39 -13.48 15.97
CA ILE A 111 -17.47 -12.48 15.97
C ILE A 111 -17.62 -11.97 17.40
N LEU A 112 -17.46 -10.66 17.58
CA LEU A 112 -17.62 -9.96 18.84
C LEU A 112 -18.89 -9.11 18.81
N GLU A 113 -19.74 -9.29 19.81
CA GLU A 113 -21.06 -8.68 19.92
C GLU A 113 -21.23 -7.97 21.26
N ASP A 114 -21.71 -6.73 21.18
CA ASP A 114 -22.36 -6.00 22.28
C ASP A 114 -23.86 -6.34 22.22
N SER A 115 -24.30 -7.29 23.04
CA SER A 115 -25.65 -7.85 23.00
C SER A 115 -26.66 -7.03 23.79
N ASN A 116 -26.19 -6.15 24.69
CA ASN A 116 -27.03 -5.31 25.54
C ASN A 116 -27.07 -3.84 25.07
N GLY A 117 -26.19 -3.44 24.15
CA GLY A 117 -26.11 -2.11 23.57
C GLY A 117 -25.47 -1.06 24.48
N ASP A 118 -24.66 -1.46 25.46
CA ASP A 118 -23.98 -0.56 26.40
C ASP A 118 -22.65 0.00 25.87
N GLY A 119 -22.26 -0.42 24.66
CA GLY A 119 -21.04 -0.02 23.98
C GLY A 119 -19.83 -0.88 24.32
N LYS A 120 -19.99 -2.03 24.99
CA LYS A 120 -18.93 -3.00 25.29
C LYS A 120 -19.30 -4.39 24.80
N VAL A 121 -18.31 -5.15 24.35
CA VAL A 121 -18.51 -6.54 23.95
C VAL A 121 -18.72 -7.40 25.18
N ASP A 122 -19.80 -8.19 25.19
CA ASP A 122 -20.10 -9.19 26.21
C ASP A 122 -20.20 -10.61 25.63
N LYS A 123 -20.23 -10.76 24.30
CA LYS A 123 -20.38 -12.04 23.63
C LYS A 123 -19.34 -12.27 22.53
N ARG A 124 -18.81 -13.50 22.49
CA ARG A 124 -17.84 -13.97 21.49
C ARG A 124 -18.31 -15.26 20.84
N THR A 125 -18.19 -15.35 19.52
CA THR A 125 -18.41 -16.59 18.75
C THR A 125 -17.20 -16.85 17.87
N VAL A 126 -16.59 -18.05 17.95
CA VAL A 126 -15.55 -18.44 16.99
C VAL A 126 -16.23 -18.86 15.69
N PHE A 127 -15.91 -18.16 14.60
CA PHE A 127 -16.45 -18.47 13.27
C PHE A 127 -15.55 -19.46 12.52
N LEU A 128 -14.24 -19.20 12.51
CA LEU A 128 -13.22 -20.12 12.00
C LEU A 128 -12.07 -20.25 13.01
N ASP A 129 -11.51 -21.45 13.11
CA ASP A 129 -10.31 -21.73 13.90
C ASP A 129 -9.24 -22.44 13.06
N LYS A 130 -8.08 -22.69 13.68
CA LYS A 130 -6.95 -23.38 13.05
C LYS A 130 -6.50 -22.72 11.74
N LEU A 131 -6.38 -21.39 11.78
CA LEU A 131 -5.87 -20.59 10.66
C LEU A 131 -4.38 -20.31 10.83
N LEU A 132 -3.62 -20.35 9.74
CA LEU A 132 -2.20 -20.02 9.75
C LEU A 132 -2.01 -18.51 9.57
N LEU A 133 -1.77 -17.79 10.68
CA LEU A 133 -1.56 -16.33 10.71
C LEU A 133 -2.57 -15.54 9.85
N PRO A 134 -3.88 -15.60 10.15
CA PRO A 134 -4.90 -14.83 9.43
C PRO A 134 -4.63 -13.34 9.56
N ARG A 135 -4.83 -12.59 8.47
CA ARG A 135 -4.35 -11.19 8.37
C ARG A 135 -5.27 -10.21 7.68
N ALA A 136 -6.27 -10.70 6.97
CA ALA A 136 -7.26 -9.86 6.30
C ALA A 136 -8.63 -10.53 6.33
N ILE A 137 -9.68 -9.71 6.41
CA ILE A 137 -11.07 -10.14 6.38
C ILE A 137 -11.91 -9.05 5.73
N SER A 138 -12.93 -9.47 4.96
CA SER A 138 -14.04 -8.63 4.54
C SER A 138 -15.30 -9.48 4.47
N ILE A 139 -16.40 -8.92 4.95
CA ILE A 139 -17.72 -9.53 4.84
C ILE A 139 -18.28 -9.17 3.47
N VAL A 140 -18.66 -10.19 2.72
CA VAL A 140 -19.10 -10.11 1.33
C VAL A 140 -20.31 -11.00 1.15
N GLU A 141 -21.38 -10.48 0.57
CA GLU A 141 -22.61 -11.24 0.28
C GLU A 141 -23.11 -12.09 1.49
N ASP A 142 -23.24 -13.39 1.28
CA ASP A 142 -23.66 -14.40 2.26
C ASP A 142 -22.46 -15.10 2.92
N GLY A 143 -21.27 -14.50 2.91
CA GLY A 143 -20.01 -15.13 3.33
C GLY A 143 -18.99 -14.16 3.94
N ILE A 144 -17.75 -14.63 4.02
CA ILE A 144 -16.57 -13.80 4.26
C ILE A 144 -15.47 -14.17 3.28
N LEU A 145 -14.72 -13.15 2.87
CA LEU A 145 -13.42 -13.29 2.23
C LEU A 145 -12.35 -13.09 3.31
N PHE A 146 -11.37 -13.97 3.40
CA PHE A 146 -10.28 -13.84 4.36
C PHE A 146 -8.96 -14.35 3.79
N ALA A 147 -7.85 -13.79 4.27
CA ALA A 147 -6.51 -14.22 3.90
C ALA A 147 -5.75 -14.78 5.10
N ASP A 148 -5.06 -15.89 4.86
CA ASP A 148 -4.05 -16.45 5.76
C ASP A 148 -2.64 -16.08 5.30
N GLN A 149 -1.62 -16.73 5.86
CA GLN A 149 -0.22 -16.54 5.52
C GLN A 149 0.13 -16.88 4.06
N GLU A 150 -0.72 -17.55 3.30
CA GLU A 150 -0.42 -18.06 1.96
C GLU A 150 -1.45 -17.65 0.90
N LYS A 151 -2.75 -17.70 1.21
CA LYS A 151 -3.83 -17.66 0.21
C LYS A 151 -4.98 -16.77 0.64
N LEU A 152 -5.81 -16.44 -0.34
CA LEU A 152 -7.11 -15.80 -0.17
C LEU A 152 -8.21 -16.85 -0.31
N TYR A 153 -9.17 -16.83 0.61
CA TYR A 153 -10.29 -17.77 0.63
C TYR A 153 -11.62 -17.04 0.75
N TYR A 154 -12.66 -17.66 0.20
CA TYR A 154 -14.05 -17.34 0.47
C TYR A 154 -14.68 -18.49 1.25
N VAL A 155 -15.55 -18.17 2.22
CA VAL A 155 -16.41 -19.17 2.86
C VAL A 155 -17.80 -18.59 3.04
N ALA A 156 -18.81 -19.31 2.57
CA ALA A 156 -20.21 -18.96 2.81
C ALA A 156 -20.54 -19.10 4.31
N ARG A 157 -21.62 -18.45 4.76
CA ARG A 157 -22.14 -18.56 6.14
C ARG A 157 -23.62 -18.89 6.18
N ASP A 158 -24.01 -19.63 7.21
CA ASP A 158 -25.39 -19.79 7.65
C ASP A 158 -25.52 -19.12 9.03
N GLY A 159 -25.96 -17.86 9.01
CA GLY A 159 -25.91 -16.97 10.17
C GLY A 159 -24.47 -16.77 10.66
N ASP A 160 -24.20 -17.17 11.90
CA ASP A 160 -22.90 -17.00 12.57
C ASP A 160 -22.00 -18.24 12.44
N LYS A 161 -22.28 -19.13 11.48
CA LYS A 161 -21.52 -20.38 11.27
C LYS A 161 -21.03 -20.50 9.83
N PRO A 162 -19.83 -21.06 9.59
CA PRO A 162 -19.36 -21.34 8.24
C PRO A 162 -20.24 -22.43 7.60
N LYS A 163 -20.54 -22.25 6.31
CA LYS A 163 -21.29 -23.19 5.49
C LYS A 163 -20.33 -23.80 4.48
N GLY A 164 -19.93 -25.05 4.74
CA GLY A 164 -18.93 -25.74 3.92
C GLY A 164 -17.49 -25.41 4.32
N SER A 165 -16.55 -25.83 3.47
CA SER A 165 -15.12 -25.56 3.66
C SER A 165 -14.70 -24.29 2.90
N PRO A 166 -13.67 -23.56 3.36
CA PRO A 166 -13.15 -22.41 2.62
C PRO A 166 -12.70 -22.77 1.20
N GLU A 167 -13.18 -22.03 0.21
CA GLU A 167 -12.81 -22.11 -1.20
C GLU A 167 -11.63 -21.18 -1.49
N VAL A 168 -10.63 -21.66 -2.23
CA VAL A 168 -9.47 -20.84 -2.61
C VAL A 168 -9.87 -19.88 -3.72
N VAL A 169 -9.77 -18.58 -3.44
CA VAL A 169 -10.01 -17.50 -4.42
C VAL A 169 -8.72 -17.12 -5.14
N ASP A 170 -7.62 -17.04 -4.40
CA ASP A 170 -6.28 -16.78 -4.95
C ASP A 170 -5.23 -17.57 -4.17
N ALA A 171 -4.66 -18.58 -4.83
CA ALA A 171 -3.64 -19.46 -4.27
C ALA A 171 -2.27 -18.77 -4.13
N GLU A 172 -2.06 -17.66 -4.81
CA GLU A 172 -0.81 -16.91 -4.85
C GLU A 172 -0.95 -15.54 -4.15
N TYR A 173 -2.00 -15.36 -3.33
CA TYR A 173 -2.28 -14.08 -2.69
C TYR A 173 -1.17 -13.64 -1.74
N ALA A 174 -0.68 -14.53 -0.88
CA ALA A 174 0.33 -14.21 0.14
C ALA A 174 1.48 -15.22 0.19
N LYS A 175 1.69 -16.00 -0.88
CA LYS A 175 2.68 -17.07 -0.93
C LYS A 175 4.11 -16.56 -0.74
N GLY A 176 4.87 -17.23 0.13
CA GLY A 176 6.29 -16.94 0.38
C GLY A 176 6.56 -15.58 1.05
N GLY A 177 7.83 -15.27 1.30
CA GLY A 177 8.27 -14.01 1.88
C GLY A 177 7.97 -13.82 3.38
N ASN A 178 8.48 -12.71 3.92
CA ASN A 178 8.31 -12.32 5.32
C ASN A 178 6.85 -11.96 5.63
N VAL A 179 6.36 -12.33 6.83
CA VAL A 179 5.00 -12.04 7.31
C VAL A 179 4.64 -10.56 7.15
N GLU A 180 5.49 -9.64 7.58
CA GLU A 180 5.26 -8.19 7.59
C GLU A 180 5.14 -7.58 6.18
N HIS A 181 5.58 -8.30 5.13
CA HIS A 181 5.61 -7.85 3.73
C HIS A 181 4.63 -8.59 2.81
N LYS A 182 3.60 -9.23 3.38
CA LYS A 182 2.55 -9.92 2.61
C LYS A 182 1.32 -9.03 2.37
N PRO A 183 0.55 -9.30 1.29
CA PRO A 183 -0.76 -8.70 1.05
C PRO A 183 -1.69 -8.79 2.26
N ASN A 184 -2.40 -7.70 2.48
CA ASN A 184 -3.37 -7.56 3.57
C ASN A 184 -4.38 -6.48 3.20
N GLY A 185 -5.35 -6.27 4.10
CA GLY A 185 -6.52 -5.48 3.79
C GLY A 185 -7.43 -6.21 2.80
N LEU A 186 -8.69 -5.81 2.79
CA LEU A 186 -9.73 -6.23 1.85
C LEU A 186 -10.75 -5.08 1.84
N PHE A 187 -10.28 -3.87 1.51
CA PHE A 187 -11.07 -2.66 1.64
C PHE A 187 -12.10 -2.58 0.51
N HIS A 188 -13.38 -2.56 0.86
CA HIS A 188 -14.46 -2.42 -0.10
C HIS A 188 -14.54 -0.98 -0.63
N GLY A 189 -14.09 -0.80 -1.86
CA GLY A 189 -14.06 0.49 -2.55
C GLY A 189 -15.45 1.00 -2.93
N LEU A 190 -15.50 2.28 -3.28
CA LEU A 190 -16.72 2.92 -3.76
C LEU A 190 -17.24 2.26 -5.05
N ASP A 191 -16.35 1.74 -5.89
CA ASP A 191 -16.64 1.05 -7.16
C ASP A 191 -16.96 -0.44 -7.01
N ASN A 192 -17.30 -0.89 -5.79
CA ASN A 192 -17.65 -2.26 -5.46
C ASN A 192 -16.51 -3.28 -5.68
N TRP A 193 -15.26 -2.81 -5.78
CA TRP A 193 -14.05 -3.64 -5.80
C TRP A 193 -13.37 -3.67 -4.44
N LEU A 194 -12.81 -4.82 -4.07
CA LEU A 194 -11.98 -4.99 -2.89
C LEU A 194 -10.51 -4.68 -3.23
N TYR A 195 -9.93 -3.71 -2.53
CA TYR A 195 -8.54 -3.28 -2.68
C TYR A 195 -7.67 -3.77 -1.53
N ASN A 196 -6.40 -3.98 -1.85
CA ASN A 196 -5.44 -4.62 -0.96
C ASN A 196 -4.21 -3.70 -0.78
N ALA A 197 -3.63 -3.74 0.41
CA ALA A 197 -2.28 -3.24 0.65
C ALA A 197 -1.25 -4.34 0.32
N LYS A 198 -0.03 -3.92 0.01
CA LYS A 198 1.12 -4.74 -0.39
C LYS A 198 0.83 -5.66 -1.60
N SER A 199 -0.12 -5.27 -2.44
CA SER A 199 -0.58 -6.05 -3.59
C SER A 199 -0.92 -5.15 -4.77
N ASP A 200 -0.75 -5.68 -5.97
CA ASP A 200 -1.20 -5.11 -7.25
C ASP A 200 -2.50 -5.76 -7.72
N ARG A 201 -3.28 -6.40 -6.83
CA ARG A 201 -4.53 -7.10 -7.17
C ARG A 201 -5.74 -6.46 -6.50
N ARG A 202 -6.87 -6.48 -7.21
CA ARG A 202 -8.21 -6.16 -6.69
C ARG A 202 -9.20 -7.26 -7.05
N TYR A 203 -10.23 -7.42 -6.23
CA TYR A 203 -11.21 -8.52 -6.35
C TYR A 203 -12.63 -7.99 -6.39
N ARG A 204 -13.50 -8.65 -7.15
CA ARG A 204 -14.94 -8.43 -7.12
C ARG A 204 -15.65 -9.73 -7.44
N LEU A 205 -16.78 -9.98 -6.79
CA LEU A 205 -17.65 -11.08 -7.13
C LEU A 205 -18.61 -10.61 -8.24
N ILE A 206 -18.57 -11.27 -9.39
CA ILE A 206 -19.38 -10.93 -10.57
C ILE A 206 -20.05 -12.22 -11.05
N ASP A 207 -21.37 -12.24 -11.10
CA ASP A 207 -22.17 -13.42 -11.50
C ASP A 207 -21.76 -14.70 -10.73
N GLY A 208 -21.53 -14.57 -9.42
CA GLY A 208 -21.10 -15.66 -8.55
C GLY A 208 -19.67 -16.15 -8.78
N LYS A 209 -18.84 -15.42 -9.55
CA LYS A 209 -17.42 -15.74 -9.78
C LYS A 209 -16.51 -14.62 -9.29
N TRP A 210 -15.46 -15.01 -8.56
CA TRP A 210 -14.41 -14.09 -8.17
C TRP A 210 -13.59 -13.66 -9.39
N VAL A 211 -13.68 -12.39 -9.72
CA VAL A 211 -12.86 -11.74 -10.75
C VAL A 211 -11.70 -11.04 -10.06
N MET A 212 -10.50 -11.29 -10.55
CA MET A 212 -9.25 -10.67 -10.12
C MET A 212 -8.74 -9.77 -11.24
N GLU A 213 -8.38 -8.54 -10.90
CA GLU A 213 -7.75 -7.60 -11.83
C GLU A 213 -6.47 -7.02 -11.26
N LYS A 214 -5.54 -6.66 -12.16
CA LYS A 214 -4.38 -5.85 -11.78
C LYS A 214 -4.80 -4.43 -11.45
N THR A 215 -4.21 -3.88 -10.40
CA THR A 215 -4.31 -2.50 -9.96
C THR A 215 -2.92 -1.98 -9.58
N LEU A 216 -2.81 -0.70 -9.27
CA LEU A 216 -1.57 -0.12 -8.77
C LEU A 216 -1.13 -0.81 -7.46
N PHE A 217 0.16 -1.13 -7.33
CA PHE A 217 0.72 -1.66 -6.10
C PHE A 217 0.72 -0.59 -5.00
N ARG A 218 0.14 -0.89 -3.82
CA ARG A 218 -0.08 0.11 -2.76
C ARG A 218 0.41 -0.36 -1.39
N GLY A 219 1.21 0.47 -0.72
CA GLY A 219 1.47 0.38 0.72
C GLY A 219 2.12 -0.91 1.22
N GLN A 220 2.12 -1.05 2.55
CA GLN A 220 2.65 -2.22 3.27
C GLN A 220 1.63 -2.84 4.22
N TRP A 221 0.97 -2.05 5.09
CA TRP A 221 -0.01 -2.59 6.03
C TRP A 221 -1.21 -1.65 6.24
N GLY A 222 -2.38 -2.08 5.79
CA GLY A 222 -3.62 -1.32 5.89
C GLY A 222 -3.88 -0.41 4.68
N ILE A 223 -5.16 -0.30 4.36
CA ILE A 223 -5.70 0.49 3.26
C ILE A 223 -7.12 0.93 3.64
N THR A 224 -7.48 2.15 3.25
CA THR A 224 -8.77 2.78 3.53
C THR A 224 -9.14 3.69 2.34
N GLY A 225 -10.34 4.25 2.35
CA GLY A 225 -10.73 5.29 1.40
C GLY A 225 -11.54 6.42 2.02
N ASP A 226 -11.64 7.51 1.26
CA ASP A 226 -12.51 8.65 1.60
C ASP A 226 -13.91 8.50 0.99
N ASP A 227 -14.72 9.55 1.09
CA ASP A 227 -16.09 9.57 0.56
C ASP A 227 -16.21 9.61 -0.96
N TYR A 228 -15.11 9.93 -1.64
CA TYR A 228 -15.06 10.14 -3.08
C TYR A 228 -14.37 8.98 -3.80
N GLY A 229 -14.04 7.92 -3.07
CA GLY A 229 -13.43 6.70 -3.61
C GLY A 229 -11.91 6.77 -3.75
N ARG A 230 -11.24 7.81 -3.24
CA ARG A 230 -9.77 7.85 -3.22
C ARG A 230 -9.24 6.89 -2.17
N LEU A 231 -8.13 6.24 -2.50
CA LEU A 231 -7.49 5.26 -1.63
C LEU A 231 -6.32 5.87 -0.87
N TYR A 232 -6.18 5.49 0.39
CA TYR A 232 -5.10 5.87 1.29
C TYR A 232 -4.55 4.62 1.97
N PHE A 233 -3.24 4.60 2.19
CA PHE A 233 -2.51 3.43 2.69
C PHE A 233 -1.21 3.88 3.32
N THR A 234 -0.54 2.99 4.04
CA THR A 234 0.72 3.33 4.74
C THR A 234 1.92 2.63 4.10
N GLY A 235 3.09 3.25 4.23
CA GLY A 235 4.37 2.60 3.99
C GLY A 235 5.10 2.42 5.32
N ASN A 236 6.13 1.59 5.38
CA ASN A 236 6.83 1.28 6.64
C ASN A 236 7.30 2.52 7.43
N SER A 237 7.78 3.54 6.72
CA SER A 237 8.30 4.79 7.29
C SER A 237 7.50 6.02 6.86
N THR A 238 6.35 5.81 6.21
CA THR A 238 5.52 6.90 5.70
C THR A 238 4.12 6.76 6.29
N PRO A 239 3.71 7.66 7.22
CA PRO A 239 2.45 7.56 7.92
C PRO A 239 1.23 7.49 7.02
N LEU A 240 1.26 8.13 5.87
CA LEU A 240 0.15 8.14 4.93
C LEU A 240 0.64 8.40 3.50
N HIS A 241 0.19 7.55 2.60
CA HIS A 241 0.15 7.81 1.17
C HIS A 241 -1.30 7.96 0.73
N GLY A 242 -1.52 8.62 -0.40
CA GLY A 242 -2.84 8.70 -1.02
C GLY A 242 -2.76 8.75 -2.54
N ASN A 243 -3.85 8.31 -3.17
CA ASN A 243 -4.09 8.56 -4.60
C ASN A 243 -4.91 9.84 -4.77
N TYR A 244 -4.40 10.80 -5.54
CA TYR A 244 -5.13 12.04 -5.82
C TYR A 244 -6.40 11.79 -6.66
N ILE A 245 -6.33 10.81 -7.57
CA ILE A 245 -7.42 10.38 -8.44
C ILE A 245 -8.01 9.04 -7.97
N ALA A 246 -9.23 8.73 -8.40
CA ALA A 246 -9.90 7.48 -8.10
C ALA A 246 -9.10 6.28 -8.63
N PRO A 247 -9.15 5.12 -7.93
CA PRO A 247 -8.45 3.93 -8.39
C PRO A 247 -8.94 3.51 -9.78
N GLN A 248 -8.05 2.89 -10.54
CA GLN A 248 -8.32 2.33 -11.87
C GLN A 248 -8.62 3.36 -12.97
N ILE A 249 -8.81 4.66 -12.68
CA ILE A 249 -9.13 5.64 -13.72
C ILE A 249 -7.98 5.83 -14.72
N ALA A 250 -6.75 5.73 -14.25
CA ALA A 250 -5.54 5.80 -15.06
C ALA A 250 -5.27 4.54 -15.87
N GLN A 251 -5.99 3.44 -15.60
CA GLN A 251 -5.86 2.22 -16.38
C GLN A 251 -6.63 2.31 -17.69
N GLY A 252 -5.94 1.92 -18.75
CA GLY A 252 -6.38 1.98 -20.13
C GLY A 252 -5.14 2.25 -20.99
N ASN A 253 -5.06 1.59 -22.15
CA ASN A 253 -3.87 1.65 -23.00
C ASN A 253 -2.58 1.07 -22.37
N PRO A 254 -2.58 -0.23 -21.99
CA PRO A 254 -1.46 -0.87 -21.29
C PRO A 254 -0.15 -0.90 -22.08
N GLY A 255 -0.19 -0.64 -23.39
CA GLY A 255 1.00 -0.53 -24.24
C GLY A 255 1.76 0.78 -24.10
N VAL A 256 1.23 1.75 -23.37
CA VAL A 256 1.85 3.06 -23.18
C VAL A 256 2.45 3.15 -21.79
N ASN A 257 3.76 3.43 -21.72
CA ASN A 257 4.42 3.74 -20.47
C ASN A 257 4.20 5.22 -20.12
N MET A 258 3.07 5.51 -19.47
CA MET A 258 2.78 6.83 -18.93
C MET A 258 3.45 6.97 -17.57
N ASP A 259 4.41 7.90 -17.45
CA ASP A 259 4.98 8.29 -16.17
C ASP A 259 3.93 9.06 -15.35
N VAL A 260 3.12 8.32 -14.59
CA VAL A 260 2.08 8.85 -13.71
C VAL A 260 2.45 8.54 -12.27
N ARG A 261 2.86 9.58 -11.54
CA ARG A 261 3.00 9.49 -10.09
C ARG A 261 1.63 9.59 -9.42
N GLU A 262 0.90 8.48 -9.40
CA GLU A 262 -0.42 8.37 -8.75
C GLU A 262 -0.31 8.33 -7.22
N ILE A 263 0.81 7.85 -6.69
CA ILE A 263 1.05 7.71 -5.24
C ILE A 263 1.80 8.93 -4.74
N GLN A 264 1.24 9.56 -3.72
CA GLN A 264 1.80 10.75 -3.10
C GLN A 264 1.92 10.57 -1.60
N ASP A 265 3.02 11.05 -1.03
CA ASP A 265 3.22 11.09 0.42
C ASP A 265 2.38 12.23 1.01
N VAL A 266 1.59 11.91 2.05
CA VAL A 266 0.63 12.83 2.64
C VAL A 266 1.02 13.07 4.09
N GLY A 267 1.76 14.16 4.32
CA GLY A 267 2.14 14.60 5.67
C GLY A 267 3.52 14.11 6.14
N PRO A 268 3.97 14.60 7.31
CA PRO A 268 5.32 14.36 7.78
C PRO A 268 5.48 12.97 8.40
N ALA A 269 6.64 12.35 8.17
CA ALA A 269 7.05 11.11 8.85
C ALA A 269 7.55 11.32 10.29
N THR A 270 7.80 12.57 10.70
CA THR A 270 8.23 12.92 12.06
C THR A 270 7.21 12.48 13.10
N VAL A 271 7.69 11.88 14.19
CA VAL A 271 6.84 11.35 15.27
C VAL A 271 7.26 11.87 16.64
N TRP A 272 6.32 11.89 17.58
CA TRP A 272 6.54 12.35 18.96
C TRP A 272 6.12 11.30 20.00
N PRO A 273 6.91 10.21 20.18
CA PRO A 273 6.60 9.17 21.15
C PRO A 273 6.48 9.71 22.58
N GLY A 274 5.62 9.09 23.40
CA GLY A 274 5.43 9.46 24.81
C GLY A 274 6.56 9.02 25.75
N ARG A 275 7.47 8.15 25.28
CA ARG A 275 8.53 7.49 26.07
C ARG A 275 9.82 7.33 25.26
N VAL A 276 10.94 7.02 25.94
CA VAL A 276 12.17 6.55 25.27
C VAL A 276 11.88 5.28 24.47
N THR A 277 12.59 5.06 23.36
CA THR A 277 12.25 4.01 22.38
C THR A 277 13.38 3.01 22.17
N PRO A 278 13.75 2.21 23.19
CA PRO A 278 14.80 1.20 23.07
C PRO A 278 14.36 0.01 22.19
N GLY A 279 13.05 -0.24 22.07
CA GLY A 279 12.48 -1.33 21.27
C GLY A 279 12.39 -1.05 19.77
N VAL A 280 13.21 -0.18 19.19
CA VAL A 280 13.20 0.09 17.74
C VAL A 280 14.34 -0.67 17.07
N ASN A 281 14.04 -1.41 16.00
CA ASN A 281 15.02 -2.29 15.34
C ASN A 281 16.31 -1.56 14.92
N ARG A 282 16.17 -0.33 14.41
CA ARG A 282 17.28 0.51 13.94
C ARG A 282 17.75 1.54 14.98
N ALA A 283 17.42 1.38 16.25
CA ALA A 283 17.83 2.34 17.28
C ALA A 283 19.35 2.55 17.31
N TYR A 284 20.15 1.51 17.04
CA TYR A 284 21.60 1.57 16.96
C TYR A 284 22.17 2.47 15.85
N MET A 285 21.35 2.84 14.87
CA MET A 285 21.76 3.75 13.79
C MET A 285 21.80 5.20 14.28
N MET A 286 22.91 5.54 14.93
CA MET A 286 23.20 6.84 15.53
C MET A 286 24.55 7.38 15.04
N LYS A 287 24.71 8.70 14.99
CA LYS A 287 25.99 9.35 14.62
C LYS A 287 27.13 8.99 15.55
N VAL A 288 26.86 8.82 16.84
CA VAL A 288 27.85 8.36 17.82
C VAL A 288 28.39 6.96 17.49
N ASN A 289 27.59 6.15 16.77
CA ASN A 289 27.96 4.82 16.28
C ASN A 289 28.46 4.85 14.82
N GLY A 290 28.71 6.03 14.25
CA GLY A 290 29.25 6.18 12.89
C GLY A 290 28.22 6.20 11.76
N PHE A 291 26.92 6.24 12.06
CA PHE A 291 25.88 6.38 11.04
C PHE A 291 25.68 7.84 10.60
N PRO A 292 25.22 8.11 9.37
CA PRO A 292 25.10 9.48 8.87
C PRO A 292 23.98 10.30 9.55
N GLN A 293 23.00 9.62 10.15
CA GLN A 293 21.83 10.23 10.76
C GLN A 293 21.47 9.49 12.05
N ASP A 294 20.80 10.20 12.95
CA ASP A 294 20.31 9.64 14.20
C ASP A 294 18.88 9.11 14.00
N THR A 295 18.64 7.85 14.34
CA THR A 295 17.28 7.28 14.36
C THR A 295 16.51 7.75 15.58
N LEU A 296 17.20 7.82 16.73
CA LEU A 296 16.67 8.35 17.98
C LEU A 296 17.20 9.75 18.21
N ASN A 297 16.41 10.65 18.79
CA ASN A 297 16.91 11.95 19.19
C ASN A 297 17.97 11.77 20.29
N PRO A 298 19.21 12.28 20.11
CA PRO A 298 20.32 12.00 21.02
C PRO A 298 20.16 12.62 22.42
N LYS A 299 19.17 13.52 22.61
CA LYS A 299 18.90 14.16 23.90
C LYS A 299 17.85 13.44 24.74
N ASN A 300 16.86 12.84 24.08
CA ASN A 300 15.70 12.24 24.77
C ASN A 300 15.44 10.79 24.39
N PHE A 301 16.24 10.20 23.50
CA PHE A 301 16.19 8.80 23.07
C PHE A 301 14.83 8.36 22.51
N ARG A 302 14.06 9.29 21.95
CA ARG A 302 12.79 9.01 21.28
C ARG A 302 12.99 8.97 19.77
N LEU A 303 12.28 8.07 19.10
CA LEU A 303 12.29 7.96 17.65
C LEU A 303 11.96 9.31 16.98
N ILE A 304 12.74 9.69 15.98
CA ILE A 304 12.57 10.97 15.27
C ILE A 304 11.55 10.87 14.13
N SER A 305 11.61 9.77 13.37
CA SER A 305 10.79 9.53 12.19
C SER A 305 10.23 8.12 12.22
N ALA A 306 9.01 7.94 11.69
CA ALA A 306 8.29 6.67 11.67
C ALA A 306 9.10 5.52 11.06
N THR A 307 8.97 4.31 11.63
CA THR A 307 9.73 3.11 11.21
C THR A 307 8.92 1.82 11.22
N GLY A 308 7.68 1.84 11.70
CA GLY A 308 6.78 0.69 11.75
C GLY A 308 5.32 1.15 11.69
N VAL A 309 5.02 1.97 10.69
CA VAL A 309 3.64 2.42 10.45
C VAL A 309 2.82 1.22 10.01
N ALA A 310 1.70 1.02 10.69
CA ALA A 310 0.73 -0.02 10.43
C ALA A 310 -0.57 0.59 9.90
N GLY A 311 -1.73 0.03 10.25
CA GLY A 311 -3.00 0.37 9.61
C GLY A 311 -3.43 1.81 9.85
N THR A 312 -4.20 2.32 8.89
CA THR A 312 -4.70 3.70 8.86
C THR A 312 -6.17 3.74 8.47
N VAL A 313 -6.87 4.80 8.90
CA VAL A 313 -8.24 5.08 8.51
C VAL A 313 -8.43 6.56 8.21
N ILE A 314 -9.21 6.87 7.18
CA ILE A 314 -9.78 8.20 7.00
C ILE A 314 -11.05 8.26 7.86
N TYR A 315 -11.03 9.12 8.87
CA TYR A 315 -12.13 9.20 9.82
C TYR A 315 -13.36 9.84 9.18
N ARG A 316 -14.44 9.06 9.12
CA ARG A 316 -15.73 9.47 8.51
C ARG A 316 -16.91 9.23 9.45
N GLY A 317 -16.61 9.16 10.76
CA GLY A 317 -17.59 9.03 11.83
C GLY A 317 -18.18 10.38 12.26
N THR A 318 -19.24 10.30 13.06
CA THR A 318 -20.01 11.48 13.53
C THR A 318 -19.83 11.78 15.02
N ASN A 319 -19.02 10.99 15.74
CA ASN A 319 -18.79 11.22 17.17
C ASN A 319 -17.79 12.35 17.43
N PHE A 320 -16.78 12.52 16.58
CA PHE A 320 -15.79 13.58 16.73
C PHE A 320 -16.37 14.91 16.27
N PRO A 321 -15.82 16.04 16.75
CA PRO A 321 -16.11 17.35 16.18
C PRO A 321 -15.84 17.37 14.66
N LYS A 322 -16.63 18.16 13.93
CA LYS A 322 -16.64 18.18 12.45
C LYS A 322 -15.27 18.43 11.81
N GLU A 323 -14.40 19.17 12.48
CA GLU A 323 -13.05 19.49 12.03
C GLU A 323 -12.10 18.28 11.98
N TRP A 324 -12.50 17.15 12.57
CA TRP A 324 -11.75 15.89 12.48
C TRP A 324 -12.23 14.99 11.33
N TYR A 325 -13.38 15.30 10.72
CA TYR A 325 -13.90 14.54 9.59
C TYR A 325 -12.96 14.65 8.40
N GLY A 326 -12.61 13.52 7.78
CA GLY A 326 -11.68 13.44 6.65
C GLY A 326 -10.19 13.40 7.04
N ARG A 327 -9.84 13.46 8.32
CA ARG A 327 -8.45 13.28 8.77
C ARG A 327 -8.06 11.81 8.81
N ALA A 328 -6.78 11.53 8.55
CA ALA A 328 -6.24 10.19 8.71
C ALA A 328 -5.75 9.93 10.14
N PHE A 329 -5.87 8.68 10.58
CA PHE A 329 -5.31 8.19 11.84
C PHE A 329 -4.48 6.93 11.59
N SER A 330 -3.16 7.09 11.54
CA SER A 330 -2.21 6.02 11.24
C SER A 330 -1.56 5.49 12.51
N CYS A 331 -1.56 4.18 12.67
CA CYS A 331 -0.90 3.51 13.80
C CYS A 331 0.60 3.42 13.54
N GLU A 332 1.41 3.64 14.57
CA GLU A 332 2.86 3.38 14.53
C GLU A 332 3.21 2.44 15.68
N SER A 333 3.40 1.17 15.33
CA SER A 333 3.45 0.07 16.30
C SER A 333 4.76 0.04 17.08
N CYS A 334 5.88 0.46 16.46
CA CYS A 334 7.20 0.42 17.09
C CYS A 334 7.33 1.39 18.26
N VAL A 335 6.54 2.45 18.28
CA VAL A 335 6.65 3.53 19.28
C VAL A 335 5.31 3.93 19.89
N GLN A 336 4.37 2.98 19.95
CA GLN A 336 3.19 3.00 20.82
C GLN A 336 2.28 4.23 20.62
N LEU A 337 2.06 4.64 19.36
CA LEU A 337 1.32 5.87 19.06
C LEU A 337 0.34 5.74 17.90
N VAL A 338 -0.61 6.68 17.82
CA VAL A 338 -1.47 6.92 16.67
C VAL A 338 -1.29 8.36 16.23
N LYS A 339 -0.92 8.55 14.97
CA LYS A 339 -0.69 9.86 14.36
C LYS A 339 -1.93 10.34 13.64
N ALA A 340 -2.32 11.59 13.89
CA ALA A 340 -3.32 12.29 13.09
C ALA A 340 -2.65 13.03 11.92
N VAL A 341 -3.25 12.98 10.73
CA VAL A 341 -2.84 13.76 9.56
C VAL A 341 -4.05 14.53 9.02
N ASP A 342 -3.91 15.85 8.95
CA ASP A 342 -4.86 16.74 8.29
C ASP A 342 -4.54 16.79 6.79
N ILE A 343 -5.48 16.35 5.96
CA ILE A 343 -5.28 16.19 4.51
C ILE A 343 -5.79 17.43 3.79
N THR A 344 -4.97 17.97 2.91
CA THR A 344 -5.30 19.12 2.06
C THR A 344 -4.92 18.83 0.60
N GLU A 345 -5.41 19.66 -0.32
CA GLU A 345 -5.25 19.46 -1.76
C GLU A 345 -4.72 20.74 -2.42
N ASP A 346 -3.68 20.60 -3.24
CA ASP A 346 -3.31 21.59 -4.26
C ASP A 346 -3.93 21.13 -5.59
N LYS A 347 -5.14 21.63 -5.86
CA LYS A 347 -5.94 21.25 -7.03
C LYS A 347 -5.30 21.64 -8.36
N ASP A 348 -4.48 22.69 -8.39
CA ASP A 348 -3.78 23.13 -9.59
C ASP A 348 -2.65 22.18 -9.95
N LYS A 349 -1.99 21.59 -8.94
CA LYS A 349 -0.92 20.61 -9.12
C LYS A 349 -1.39 19.16 -9.03
N GLY A 350 -2.68 18.92 -8.83
CA GLY A 350 -3.21 17.58 -8.62
C GLY A 350 -2.53 16.87 -7.45
N LYS A 351 -2.27 17.58 -6.35
CA LYS A 351 -1.41 17.09 -5.26
C LYS A 351 -2.16 17.00 -3.93
N LEU A 352 -2.11 15.83 -3.30
CA LEU A 352 -2.42 15.63 -1.89
C LEU A 352 -1.26 16.12 -1.02
N MET A 353 -1.60 16.82 0.06
CA MET A 353 -0.66 17.28 1.07
C MET A 353 -1.20 16.92 2.44
N GLY A 354 -0.31 16.81 3.42
CA GLY A 354 -0.70 16.53 4.80
C GLY A 354 0.03 17.43 5.78
N THR A 355 -0.62 17.76 6.89
CA THR A 355 0.02 18.37 8.05
C THR A 355 -0.31 17.59 9.30
N HIS A 356 0.54 17.69 10.32
CA HIS A 356 0.29 17.06 11.60
C HIS A 356 -0.31 18.10 12.58
N PRO A 357 -1.57 17.94 13.03
CA PRO A 357 -2.27 19.00 13.76
C PRO A 357 -1.93 19.07 15.26
N MET A 358 -1.03 18.23 15.77
CA MET A 358 -0.77 18.08 17.21
C MET A 358 0.53 18.76 17.68
N GLY A 359 1.28 19.44 16.79
CA GLY A 359 2.55 20.06 17.15
C GLY A 359 3.64 19.04 17.49
N GLU A 360 4.25 19.16 18.66
CA GLU A 360 5.27 18.22 19.21
C GLU A 360 4.65 17.12 20.09
N ASP A 361 3.41 16.72 19.79
CA ASP A 361 2.66 15.67 20.48
C ASP A 361 2.00 14.76 19.44
N GLU A 362 1.37 13.66 19.86
CA GLU A 362 0.60 12.81 18.95
C GLU A 362 -0.88 12.74 19.35
N PHE A 363 -1.72 12.19 18.47
CA PHE A 363 -3.14 12.04 18.78
C PHE A 363 -3.37 11.04 19.92
N LEU A 364 -2.59 9.96 19.94
CA LEU A 364 -2.50 9.01 21.05
C LEU A 364 -1.05 8.60 21.23
N THR A 365 -0.56 8.59 22.47
CA THR A 365 0.68 7.89 22.86
C THR A 365 0.43 7.01 24.07
N SER A 366 1.25 5.98 24.27
CA SER A 366 1.26 5.17 25.49
C SER A 366 2.67 5.04 26.07
N THR A 367 2.78 5.01 27.39
CA THR A 367 4.02 4.62 28.07
C THR A 367 4.16 3.10 28.25
N ASP A 368 3.10 2.32 27.99
CA ASP A 368 3.14 0.85 27.97
C ASP A 368 3.82 0.37 26.69
N GLU A 369 5.03 -0.17 26.82
CA GLU A 369 5.79 -0.67 25.68
C GLU A 369 5.15 -1.86 24.99
N ARG A 370 4.17 -2.56 25.58
CA ARG A 370 3.48 -3.67 24.93
C ARG A 370 2.26 -3.24 24.13
N PHE A 371 1.84 -1.98 24.24
CA PHE A 371 0.82 -1.41 23.36
C PHE A 371 1.33 -1.44 21.91
N ARG A 372 0.60 -2.15 21.04
CA ARG A 372 0.95 -2.35 19.64
C ARG A 372 -0.27 -2.01 18.80
N PRO A 373 -0.56 -0.71 18.58
CA PRO A 373 -1.62 -0.32 17.67
C PRO A 373 -1.20 -0.78 16.28
N VAL A 374 -1.98 -1.66 15.67
CA VAL A 374 -1.67 -2.26 14.36
C VAL A 374 -2.70 -1.90 13.29
N ASN A 375 -3.88 -1.40 13.69
CA ASN A 375 -4.91 -0.98 12.76
C ASN A 375 -5.95 -0.05 13.39
N SER A 376 -6.65 0.72 12.56
CA SER A 376 -7.67 1.69 12.99
C SER A 376 -8.90 1.68 12.07
N TYR A 377 -10.08 1.99 12.61
CA TYR A 377 -11.36 1.93 11.88
C TYR A 377 -12.32 3.04 12.29
N SER A 378 -13.08 3.58 11.33
CA SER A 378 -14.28 4.37 11.62
C SER A 378 -15.40 3.40 12.00
N ALA A 379 -15.89 3.49 13.23
CA ALA A 379 -16.81 2.51 13.78
C ALA A 379 -18.28 2.84 13.47
N PRO A 380 -19.19 1.84 13.52
CA PRO A 380 -20.63 2.03 13.33
C PRO A 380 -21.26 3.03 14.31
N ASP A 381 -20.74 3.10 15.54
CA ASP A 381 -21.16 4.05 16.57
C ASP A 381 -20.66 5.50 16.31
N GLY A 382 -19.92 5.70 15.21
CA GLY A 382 -19.36 6.96 14.78
C GLY A 382 -18.03 7.31 15.42
N SER A 383 -17.47 6.49 16.31
CA SER A 383 -16.18 6.73 16.97
C SER A 383 -15.00 6.11 16.19
N LEU A 384 -13.78 6.22 16.73
CA LEU A 384 -12.55 5.65 16.15
C LEU A 384 -12.15 4.41 16.94
N TYR A 385 -12.02 3.25 16.29
CA TYR A 385 -11.55 2.01 16.93
C TYR A 385 -10.08 1.77 16.61
N ILE A 386 -9.31 1.31 17.59
CA ILE A 386 -7.89 0.94 17.48
C ILE A 386 -7.72 -0.51 17.89
N LEU A 387 -7.05 -1.30 17.03
CA LEU A 387 -6.69 -2.68 17.30
C LEU A 387 -5.30 -2.70 17.90
N ASP A 388 -5.20 -3.22 19.11
CA ASP A 388 -3.97 -3.40 19.86
C ASP A 388 -3.64 -4.89 19.92
N LEU A 389 -2.57 -5.29 19.21
CA LEU A 389 -2.05 -6.64 19.23
C LEU A 389 -1.63 -7.05 20.65
N TYR A 390 -1.27 -6.07 21.48
CA TYR A 390 -0.70 -6.20 22.82
C TYR A 390 0.43 -7.24 22.90
N HIS A 391 1.61 -6.85 22.40
CA HIS A 391 2.72 -7.78 22.18
C HIS A 391 4.07 -7.12 22.42
N GLY A 392 5.00 -7.84 23.06
CA GLY A 392 6.31 -7.28 23.42
C GLY A 392 7.28 -7.21 22.23
N ILE A 393 7.38 -8.29 21.46
CA ILE A 393 8.28 -8.38 20.29
C ILE A 393 7.71 -7.52 19.16
N VAL A 394 8.56 -6.68 18.57
CA VAL A 394 8.14 -5.66 17.60
C VAL A 394 8.93 -5.76 16.30
N GLN A 395 9.06 -6.99 15.80
CA GLN A 395 9.50 -7.33 14.44
C GLN A 395 9.36 -8.85 14.22
N HIS A 396 9.14 -9.30 12.99
CA HIS A 396 9.29 -10.71 12.61
C HIS A 396 10.76 -11.16 12.60
N ARG A 397 11.02 -12.43 12.90
CA ARG A 397 12.37 -13.00 13.08
C ARG A 397 13.33 -12.75 11.90
N ASP A 398 12.81 -12.70 10.67
CA ASP A 398 13.66 -12.56 9.47
C ASP A 398 14.34 -11.19 9.39
N PHE A 399 13.84 -10.18 10.12
CA PHE A 399 14.39 -8.82 10.14
C PHE A 399 14.81 -8.34 11.54
N LEU A 400 14.77 -9.22 12.54
CA LEU A 400 15.11 -8.90 13.92
C LEU A 400 16.63 -8.76 14.09
N SER A 401 17.11 -7.53 14.28
CA SER A 401 18.53 -7.25 14.56
C SER A 401 19.00 -7.87 15.88
N ASN A 402 20.32 -8.01 16.04
CA ASN A 402 20.89 -8.47 17.32
C ASN A 402 20.56 -7.51 18.46
N TYR A 403 20.63 -6.20 18.17
CA TYR A 403 20.23 -5.15 19.10
C TYR A 403 18.81 -5.37 19.63
N LEU A 404 17.82 -5.50 18.73
CA LEU A 404 16.42 -5.64 19.16
C LEU A 404 16.15 -6.98 19.82
N ARG A 405 16.80 -8.07 19.36
CA ARG A 405 16.73 -9.38 20.01
C ARG A 405 17.24 -9.32 21.45
N LYS A 406 18.37 -8.64 21.68
CA LYS A 406 18.92 -8.43 23.03
C LYS A 406 17.97 -7.63 23.91
N GLN A 407 17.40 -6.53 23.39
CA GLN A 407 16.39 -5.74 24.09
C GLN A 407 15.17 -6.58 24.47
N SER A 408 14.70 -7.48 23.60
CA SER A 408 13.60 -8.39 23.91
C SER A 408 13.93 -9.31 25.08
N LEU A 409 15.07 -10.00 25.01
CA LEU A 409 15.49 -11.01 25.97
C LEU A 409 15.81 -10.43 27.35
N ASP A 410 16.62 -9.37 27.41
CA ASP A 410 17.04 -8.74 28.66
C ASP A 410 15.86 -8.21 29.48
N ARG A 411 14.75 -7.89 28.80
CA ARG A 411 13.60 -7.18 29.37
C ARG A 411 12.34 -8.05 29.45
N GLY A 412 12.45 -9.33 29.08
CA GLY A 412 11.36 -10.30 29.18
C GLY A 412 10.18 -10.02 28.25
N LEU A 413 10.41 -9.41 27.08
CA LEU A 413 9.34 -8.98 26.17
C LEU A 413 8.64 -10.15 25.46
N GLN A 414 9.27 -11.31 25.38
CA GLN A 414 8.68 -12.54 24.81
C GLN A 414 7.51 -13.10 25.64
N SER A 415 7.36 -12.69 26.91
CA SER A 415 6.32 -13.20 27.80
C SER A 415 5.37 -12.09 28.28
N PRO A 416 4.05 -12.33 28.34
CA PRO A 416 3.37 -13.52 27.81
C PRO A 416 3.28 -13.46 26.28
N ALA A 417 3.46 -14.61 25.63
CA ALA A 417 3.42 -14.73 24.18
C ALA A 417 2.00 -14.76 23.61
N THR A 418 1.01 -15.16 24.42
CA THR A 418 -0.39 -15.43 24.03
C THR A 418 -1.34 -15.02 25.16
N GLY A 419 -2.63 -15.00 24.89
CA GLY A 419 -3.70 -14.67 25.84
C GLY A 419 -3.95 -13.17 26.03
N GLN A 420 -3.39 -12.32 25.15
CA GLN A 420 -3.53 -10.87 25.22
C GLN A 420 -3.97 -10.28 23.88
N GLY A 421 -4.70 -9.16 23.94
CA GLY A 421 -5.16 -8.43 22.77
C GLY A 421 -6.34 -7.54 23.13
N ARG A 422 -6.41 -6.35 22.53
CA ARG A 422 -7.40 -5.34 22.94
C ARG A 422 -7.93 -4.57 21.73
N ILE A 423 -9.18 -4.15 21.84
CA ILE A 423 -9.80 -3.21 20.92
C ILE A 423 -10.27 -2.03 21.77
N TYR A 424 -9.74 -0.85 21.45
CA TYR A 424 -10.11 0.39 22.13
C TYR A 424 -10.98 1.25 21.22
N ARG A 425 -11.93 1.96 21.83
CA ARG A 425 -12.67 3.08 21.24
C ARG A 425 -12.04 4.37 21.71
N ILE A 426 -11.81 5.29 20.79
CA ILE A 426 -11.57 6.70 21.08
C ILE A 426 -12.82 7.46 20.67
N ARG A 427 -13.36 8.25 21.60
CA ARG A 427 -14.52 9.13 21.36
C ARG A 427 -14.26 10.52 21.89
N TYR A 428 -14.98 11.51 21.37
CA TYR A 428 -14.98 12.84 21.98
C TYR A 428 -15.71 12.76 23.33
N GLY A 429 -15.13 13.34 24.39
CA GLY A 429 -15.64 13.19 25.75
C GLY A 429 -17.08 13.68 25.91
N LYS A 430 -17.47 14.72 25.15
CA LYS A 430 -18.85 15.25 25.07
C LYS A 430 -19.71 14.58 24.00
N GLY A 431 -19.12 13.77 23.11
CA GLY A 431 -19.82 13.07 22.05
C GLY A 431 -20.48 11.80 22.58
N ALA A 432 -21.80 11.66 22.35
CA ALA A 432 -22.51 10.44 22.65
C ALA A 432 -22.10 9.31 21.71
N ILE A 433 -22.06 8.08 22.23
CA ILE A 433 -21.92 6.87 21.42
C ILE A 433 -23.25 6.68 20.68
N ASN A 434 -23.22 6.63 19.35
CA ASN A 434 -24.44 6.46 18.58
C ASN A 434 -24.92 5.01 18.69
N LYS A 435 -26.25 4.83 18.80
CA LYS A 435 -26.85 3.50 18.69
C LYS A 435 -26.63 2.96 17.27
N VAL A 436 -26.13 1.74 17.17
CA VAL A 436 -25.91 1.08 15.88
C VAL A 436 -27.21 0.40 15.43
N PRO A 437 -27.82 0.80 14.31
CA PRO A 437 -29.00 0.13 13.78
C PRO A 437 -28.62 -1.22 13.14
N ASN A 438 -29.54 -2.19 13.19
CA ASN A 438 -29.42 -3.41 12.38
C ASN A 438 -29.85 -3.11 10.94
N LEU A 439 -28.88 -2.79 10.09
CA LEU A 439 -29.08 -2.49 8.67
C LEU A 439 -29.47 -3.73 7.86
N GLU A 440 -29.06 -4.94 8.27
CA GLU A 440 -29.37 -6.20 7.58
C GLU A 440 -30.87 -6.51 7.54
N LYS A 441 -31.66 -5.96 8.46
CA LYS A 441 -33.11 -6.16 8.53
C LYS A 441 -33.94 -4.98 8.00
N LEU A 442 -33.31 -3.88 7.59
CA LEU A 442 -34.05 -2.74 7.08
C LEU A 442 -34.70 -3.06 5.72
N PRO A 443 -35.96 -2.64 5.49
CA PRO A 443 -36.56 -2.65 4.16
C PRO A 443 -35.73 -1.82 3.19
N VAL A 444 -35.77 -2.15 1.89
CA VAL A 444 -35.00 -1.49 0.83
C VAL A 444 -35.12 0.04 0.88
N ALA A 445 -36.33 0.57 1.07
CA ALA A 445 -36.55 2.01 1.15
C ALA A 445 -35.84 2.68 2.33
N GLU A 446 -35.79 2.03 3.50
CA GLU A 446 -35.07 2.55 4.67
C GLU A 446 -33.55 2.39 4.51
N LEU A 447 -33.10 1.35 3.80
CA LEU A 447 -31.69 1.15 3.48
C LEU A 447 -31.19 2.21 2.49
N VAL A 448 -31.97 2.58 1.48
CA VAL A 448 -31.63 3.69 0.56
C VAL A 448 -31.48 5.02 1.31
N LYS A 449 -32.29 5.27 2.37
CA LYS A 449 -32.11 6.46 3.23
C LYS A 449 -30.78 6.45 3.99
N GLN A 450 -30.16 5.30 4.21
CA GLN A 450 -28.84 5.25 4.86
C GLN A 450 -27.71 5.72 3.94
N LEU A 451 -27.91 5.75 2.61
CA LEU A 451 -26.93 6.31 1.66
C LEU A 451 -26.72 7.82 1.86
N VAL A 452 -27.64 8.52 2.53
CA VAL A 452 -27.50 9.94 2.91
C VAL A 452 -27.12 10.15 4.37
N SER A 453 -26.80 9.09 5.11
CA SER A 453 -26.38 9.19 6.51
C SER A 453 -25.13 10.07 6.64
N PRO A 454 -24.99 10.89 7.71
CA PRO A 454 -23.76 11.63 7.96
C PRO A 454 -22.59 10.71 8.36
N ASN A 455 -22.86 9.55 8.97
CA ASN A 455 -21.84 8.54 9.26
C ASN A 455 -21.49 7.76 7.99
N GLY A 456 -20.21 7.80 7.58
CA GLY A 456 -19.70 7.11 6.41
C GLY A 456 -19.86 5.60 6.47
N TRP A 457 -19.76 5.00 7.65
CA TRP A 457 -19.97 3.56 7.81
C TRP A 457 -21.39 3.14 7.38
N ASN A 458 -22.42 3.89 7.78
CA ASN A 458 -23.80 3.60 7.36
C ASN A 458 -23.96 3.68 5.84
N ARG A 459 -23.31 4.65 5.18
CA ARG A 459 -23.38 4.82 3.73
C ARG A 459 -22.73 3.62 3.01
N ASP A 460 -21.52 3.26 3.43
CA ASP A 460 -20.76 2.15 2.84
C ASP A 460 -21.48 0.81 3.06
N MET A 461 -21.97 0.57 4.28
CA MET A 461 -22.74 -0.63 4.64
C MET A 461 -24.05 -0.74 3.87
N ALA A 462 -24.77 0.38 3.72
CA ALA A 462 -26.03 0.39 2.99
C ALA A 462 -25.83 0.14 1.50
N GLN A 463 -24.79 0.70 0.88
CA GLN A 463 -24.43 0.39 -0.50
C GLN A 463 -24.14 -1.11 -0.64
N ARG A 464 -23.27 -1.67 0.22
CA ARG A 464 -22.94 -3.11 0.20
C ARG A 464 -24.20 -3.97 0.30
N LEU A 465 -25.03 -3.74 1.32
CA LEU A 465 -26.25 -4.52 1.54
C LEU A 465 -27.29 -4.36 0.41
N LEU A 466 -27.37 -3.21 -0.25
CA LEU A 466 -28.24 -3.03 -1.42
C LEU A 466 -27.74 -3.83 -2.61
N VAL A 467 -26.43 -3.82 -2.87
CA VAL A 467 -25.79 -4.60 -3.93
C VAL A 467 -25.93 -6.10 -3.66
N ASP A 468 -25.57 -6.56 -2.46
CA ASP A 468 -25.65 -7.97 -2.05
C ASP A 468 -27.07 -8.55 -2.18
N ARG A 469 -28.10 -7.76 -1.82
CA ARG A 469 -29.49 -8.21 -1.92
C ARG A 469 -30.01 -8.24 -3.34
N ALA A 470 -29.42 -7.46 -4.24
CA ALA A 470 -29.83 -7.31 -5.64
C ALA A 470 -31.35 -7.05 -5.84
N ASP A 471 -32.00 -6.37 -4.89
CA ASP A 471 -33.45 -6.13 -4.95
C ASP A 471 -33.77 -5.00 -5.95
N ALA A 472 -34.46 -5.36 -7.04
CA ALA A 472 -34.80 -4.44 -8.12
C ALA A 472 -35.68 -3.25 -7.67
N THR A 473 -36.37 -3.35 -6.53
CA THR A 473 -37.16 -2.23 -5.97
C THR A 473 -36.30 -1.06 -5.50
N ALA A 474 -34.98 -1.26 -5.34
CA ALA A 474 -34.03 -0.19 -5.02
C ALA A 474 -33.83 0.78 -6.20
N VAL A 475 -33.86 0.28 -7.44
CA VAL A 475 -33.50 1.04 -8.65
C VAL A 475 -34.26 2.38 -8.76
N PRO A 476 -35.60 2.44 -8.75
CA PRO A 476 -36.32 3.72 -8.86
C PRO A 476 -36.04 4.67 -7.68
N LEU A 477 -35.73 4.14 -6.49
CA LEU A 477 -35.38 4.96 -5.33
C LEU A 477 -33.97 5.55 -5.45
N LEU A 478 -33.03 4.78 -6.01
CA LEU A 478 -31.67 5.22 -6.29
C LEU A 478 -31.65 6.27 -7.40
N GLU A 479 -32.36 6.05 -8.51
CA GLU A 479 -32.51 7.03 -9.59
C GLU A 479 -33.10 8.36 -9.07
N LYS A 480 -34.11 8.28 -8.20
CA LYS A 480 -34.66 9.46 -7.52
C LYS A 480 -33.62 10.15 -6.63
N LEU A 481 -32.82 9.40 -5.87
CA LEU A 481 -31.78 9.94 -4.99
C LEU A 481 -30.68 10.65 -5.79
N VAL A 482 -30.32 10.17 -6.98
CA VAL A 482 -29.37 10.86 -7.88
C VAL A 482 -29.84 12.27 -8.23
N GLY A 483 -31.15 12.53 -8.26
CA GLY A 483 -31.72 13.86 -8.52
C GLY A 483 -31.91 14.76 -7.28
N MET A 484 -31.39 14.39 -6.11
CA MET A 484 -31.55 15.17 -4.87
C MET A 484 -30.28 15.97 -4.54
N ASP A 485 -30.19 17.19 -5.09
CA ASP A 485 -29.01 18.08 -4.98
C ASP A 485 -28.60 18.43 -3.53
N GLN A 486 -29.51 18.30 -2.56
CA GLN A 486 -29.20 18.52 -1.15
C GLN A 486 -28.35 17.39 -0.52
N TYR A 487 -28.14 16.27 -1.24
CA TYR A 487 -27.39 15.11 -0.75
C TYR A 487 -26.26 14.67 -1.70
N PRO A 488 -25.19 15.46 -1.92
CA PRO A 488 -24.11 15.11 -2.85
C PRO A 488 -23.49 13.72 -2.62
N LEU A 489 -23.16 13.39 -1.36
CA LEU A 489 -22.65 12.04 -1.04
C LEU A 489 -23.69 10.94 -1.30
N GLY A 490 -24.97 11.25 -1.11
CA GLY A 490 -26.08 10.35 -1.45
C GLY A 490 -26.20 10.11 -2.96
N GLN A 491 -26.04 11.17 -3.77
CA GLN A 491 -26.03 11.08 -5.23
C GLN A 491 -24.87 10.17 -5.69
N ILE A 492 -23.65 10.39 -5.16
CA ILE A 492 -22.47 9.56 -5.45
C ILE A 492 -22.74 8.09 -5.07
N LYS A 493 -23.23 7.85 -3.86
CA LYS A 493 -23.56 6.49 -3.39
C LYS A 493 -24.64 5.83 -4.24
N ALA A 494 -25.66 6.56 -4.67
CA ALA A 494 -26.70 6.03 -5.53
C ALA A 494 -26.16 5.61 -6.91
N ILE A 495 -25.28 6.41 -7.52
CA ILE A 495 -24.61 6.08 -8.80
C ILE A 495 -23.85 4.75 -8.67
N TRP A 496 -23.02 4.60 -7.63
CA TRP A 496 -22.22 3.40 -7.45
C TRP A 496 -22.99 2.19 -6.94
N THR A 497 -24.13 2.40 -6.29
CA THR A 497 -25.08 1.32 -5.98
C THR A 497 -25.75 0.82 -7.25
N LEU A 498 -26.16 1.72 -8.17
CA LEU A 498 -26.70 1.34 -9.48
C LEU A 498 -25.67 0.59 -10.33
N GLU A 499 -24.39 0.99 -10.28
CA GLU A 499 -23.28 0.25 -10.90
C GLU A 499 -23.11 -1.15 -10.29
N GLY A 500 -23.14 -1.24 -8.96
CA GLY A 500 -23.03 -2.51 -8.23
C GLY A 500 -24.14 -3.50 -8.57
N LEU A 501 -25.35 -2.99 -8.80
CA LEU A 501 -26.53 -3.74 -9.20
C LEU A 501 -26.55 -4.14 -10.69
N ASP A 502 -25.57 -3.72 -11.50
CA ASP A 502 -25.60 -3.81 -12.95
C ASP A 502 -26.87 -3.17 -13.56
N ARG A 503 -27.25 -2.00 -13.04
CA ARG A 503 -28.43 -1.22 -13.45
C ARG A 503 -28.10 0.25 -13.76
N LEU A 504 -26.82 0.58 -13.94
CA LEU A 504 -26.39 1.92 -14.29
C LEU A 504 -26.73 2.24 -15.77
N THR A 505 -27.59 3.24 -15.97
CA THR A 505 -28.00 3.72 -17.30
C THR A 505 -27.59 5.18 -17.52
N ALA A 506 -27.81 5.72 -18.72
CA ALA A 506 -27.51 7.10 -19.03
C ALA A 506 -28.33 8.09 -18.20
N ALA A 507 -29.62 7.82 -17.97
CA ALA A 507 -30.55 8.77 -17.35
C ALA A 507 -30.06 9.34 -15.99
N PRO A 508 -29.71 8.52 -14.98
CA PRO A 508 -29.18 9.04 -13.70
C PRO A 508 -27.85 9.77 -13.89
N LEU A 509 -26.97 9.30 -14.78
CA LEU A 509 -25.68 9.96 -15.03
C LEU A 509 -25.84 11.34 -15.67
N ILE A 510 -26.81 11.52 -16.58
CA ILE A 510 -27.11 12.82 -17.19
C ILE A 510 -27.57 13.82 -16.12
N VAL A 511 -28.38 13.38 -15.15
CA VAL A 511 -28.79 14.21 -14.02
C VAL A 511 -27.56 14.60 -13.18
N ALA A 512 -26.71 13.64 -12.84
CA ALA A 512 -25.52 13.88 -12.03
C ALA A 512 -24.46 14.77 -12.72
N LEU A 513 -24.29 14.66 -14.03
CA LEU A 513 -23.37 15.50 -14.83
C LEU A 513 -23.77 16.99 -14.82
N ARG A 514 -25.04 17.30 -14.51
CA ARG A 514 -25.59 18.66 -14.40
C ARG A 514 -25.59 19.19 -12.96
N SER A 515 -25.06 18.42 -12.00
CA SER A 515 -24.98 18.82 -10.60
C SER A 515 -24.10 20.06 -10.42
N LYS A 516 -24.42 20.87 -9.42
CA LYS A 516 -23.58 21.99 -8.98
C LYS A 516 -22.40 21.52 -8.12
N ASP A 517 -22.47 20.31 -7.58
CA ASP A 517 -21.39 19.72 -6.80
C ASP A 517 -20.39 19.02 -7.73
N THR A 518 -19.13 19.50 -7.72
CA THR A 518 -18.10 18.98 -8.63
C THR A 518 -17.73 17.53 -8.33
N LYS A 519 -17.85 17.06 -7.09
CA LYS A 519 -17.58 15.66 -6.74
C LYS A 519 -18.66 14.72 -7.27
N VAL A 520 -19.91 15.17 -7.34
CA VAL A 520 -20.99 14.44 -8.04
C VAL A 520 -20.70 14.33 -9.53
N VAL A 521 -20.28 15.43 -10.17
CA VAL A 521 -19.90 15.44 -11.60
C VAL A 521 -18.70 14.52 -11.87
N ILE A 522 -17.66 14.56 -11.02
CA ILE A 522 -16.50 13.66 -11.09
C ILE A 522 -16.93 12.20 -10.99
N SER A 523 -17.78 11.87 -10.02
CA SER A 523 -18.29 10.51 -9.84
C SER A 523 -19.11 10.05 -11.05
N ALA A 524 -19.92 10.93 -11.64
CA ALA A 524 -20.69 10.63 -12.83
C ALA A 524 -19.79 10.39 -14.06
N LEU A 525 -18.75 11.20 -14.25
CA LEU A 525 -17.75 11.01 -15.30
C LEU A 525 -16.99 9.69 -15.12
N TRP A 526 -16.56 9.37 -13.89
CA TRP A 526 -15.93 8.08 -13.60
C TRP A 526 -16.87 6.90 -13.90
N ALA A 527 -18.09 6.93 -13.38
CA ALA A 527 -19.07 5.86 -13.59
C ALA A 527 -19.49 5.73 -15.07
N SER A 528 -19.50 6.83 -15.84
CA SER A 528 -19.78 6.79 -17.28
C SER A 528 -18.80 5.90 -18.06
N THR A 529 -17.57 5.72 -17.56
CA THR A 529 -16.58 4.82 -18.19
C THR A 529 -16.94 3.35 -18.09
N LYS A 530 -17.88 3.00 -17.19
CA LYS A 530 -18.40 1.64 -16.98
C LYS A 530 -19.60 1.32 -17.86
N VAL A 531 -20.21 2.32 -18.49
CA VAL A 531 -21.35 2.12 -19.39
C VAL A 531 -20.86 1.61 -20.74
N THR A 532 -21.21 0.37 -21.07
CA THR A 532 -20.78 -0.30 -22.31
C THR A 532 -21.90 -0.49 -23.33
N ALA A 533 -23.17 -0.46 -22.89
CA ALA A 533 -24.33 -0.64 -23.77
C ALA A 533 -24.40 0.50 -24.82
N PRO A 534 -24.36 0.19 -26.14
CA PRO A 534 -24.26 1.22 -27.19
C PRO A 534 -25.37 2.29 -27.14
N ALA A 535 -26.60 1.90 -26.83
CA ALA A 535 -27.72 2.83 -26.73
C ALA A 535 -27.55 3.84 -25.57
N GLU A 536 -26.96 3.41 -24.45
CA GLU A 536 -26.70 4.28 -23.30
C GLU A 536 -25.49 5.18 -23.54
N VAL A 537 -24.43 4.65 -24.17
CA VAL A 537 -23.27 5.43 -24.64
C VAL A 537 -23.73 6.56 -25.57
N GLN A 538 -24.63 6.27 -26.53
CA GLN A 538 -25.15 7.27 -27.46
C GLN A 538 -25.91 8.41 -26.76
N LYS A 539 -26.65 8.10 -25.69
CA LYS A 539 -27.38 9.10 -24.89
C LYS A 539 -26.44 10.00 -24.07
N LEU A 540 -25.34 9.45 -23.56
CA LEU A 540 -24.37 10.17 -22.73
C LEU A 540 -23.41 11.05 -23.54
N LEU A 541 -23.10 10.65 -24.78
CA LEU A 541 -22.14 11.34 -25.64
C LEU A 541 -22.36 12.86 -25.74
N PRO A 542 -23.57 13.39 -26.06
CA PRO A 542 -23.76 14.83 -26.16
C PRO A 542 -23.55 15.58 -24.84
N GLU A 543 -23.89 14.96 -23.70
CA GLU A 543 -23.75 15.58 -22.38
C GLU A 543 -22.27 15.64 -21.96
N ILE A 544 -21.51 14.57 -22.20
CA ILE A 544 -20.07 14.53 -21.90
C ILE A 544 -19.29 15.44 -22.85
N ALA A 545 -19.55 15.39 -24.15
CA ALA A 545 -18.87 16.25 -25.14
C ALA A 545 -19.21 17.73 -24.95
N GLY A 546 -20.42 18.04 -24.47
CA GLY A 546 -20.87 19.40 -24.17
C GLY A 546 -20.42 19.93 -22.80
N LEU A 547 -19.89 19.10 -21.91
CA LEU A 547 -19.54 19.50 -20.55
C LEU A 547 -18.41 20.54 -20.56
N LYS A 548 -18.65 21.68 -19.91
CA LYS A 548 -17.66 22.74 -19.68
C LYS A 548 -17.41 22.87 -18.19
N THR A 549 -16.15 23.08 -17.81
CA THR A 549 -15.75 23.18 -16.40
C THR A 549 -14.48 24.02 -16.24
N ASP A 550 -14.45 24.77 -15.14
CA ASP A 550 -13.25 25.47 -14.67
C ASP A 550 -12.48 24.69 -13.60
N ASP A 551 -13.07 23.60 -13.08
CA ASP A 551 -12.46 22.76 -12.05
C ASP A 551 -11.45 21.77 -12.65
N ASN A 552 -10.20 21.83 -12.20
CA ASN A 552 -9.12 21.00 -12.72
C ASN A 552 -9.33 19.50 -12.49
N GLU A 553 -9.97 19.10 -11.39
CA GLU A 553 -10.21 17.70 -11.12
C GLU A 553 -11.30 17.17 -12.06
N VAL A 554 -12.37 17.93 -12.31
CA VAL A 554 -13.38 17.55 -13.32
C VAL A 554 -12.75 17.35 -14.70
N ARG A 555 -11.76 18.19 -15.09
CA ARG A 555 -11.05 18.05 -16.37
C ARG A 555 -10.33 16.71 -16.53
N ILE A 556 -9.79 16.16 -15.44
CA ILE A 556 -9.09 14.87 -15.43
C ILE A 556 -10.05 13.75 -15.83
N TYR A 557 -11.21 13.66 -15.16
CA TYR A 557 -12.20 12.63 -15.44
C TYR A 557 -12.93 12.86 -16.77
N LEU A 558 -13.11 14.13 -17.16
CA LEU A 558 -13.66 14.48 -18.47
C LEU A 558 -12.73 14.01 -19.59
N ALA A 559 -11.42 14.21 -19.47
CA ALA A 559 -10.45 13.72 -20.45
C ALA A 559 -10.52 12.18 -20.58
N ARG A 560 -10.62 11.47 -19.46
CA ARG A 560 -10.78 10.00 -19.44
C ARG A 560 -12.06 9.55 -20.15
N ALA A 561 -13.18 10.21 -19.85
CA ALA A 561 -14.49 9.89 -20.43
C ALA A 561 -14.54 10.21 -21.93
N LEU A 562 -14.07 11.38 -22.36
CA LEU A 562 -14.03 11.77 -23.77
C LEU A 562 -13.19 10.79 -24.60
N GLY A 563 -12.02 10.39 -24.08
CA GLY A 563 -11.21 9.34 -24.72
C GLY A 563 -11.99 8.05 -24.87
N ARG A 564 -12.70 7.60 -23.81
CA ARG A 564 -13.50 6.36 -23.81
C ARG A 564 -14.69 6.39 -24.77
N PHE A 565 -15.33 7.54 -24.93
CA PHE A 565 -16.51 7.70 -25.79
C PHE A 565 -16.15 7.79 -27.29
N GLY A 566 -14.92 8.17 -27.63
CA GLY A 566 -14.36 7.93 -28.96
C GLY A 566 -14.58 9.05 -29.98
N PRO A 567 -14.65 8.72 -31.29
CA PRO A 567 -14.54 9.70 -32.37
C PRO A 567 -15.73 10.67 -32.47
N GLY A 568 -15.60 11.64 -33.38
CA GLY A 568 -16.64 12.65 -33.63
C GLY A 568 -16.67 13.73 -32.54
N PRO A 569 -17.82 14.01 -31.91
CA PRO A 569 -17.94 15.07 -30.91
C PRO A 569 -17.02 14.91 -29.69
N ALA A 570 -16.81 13.68 -29.22
CA ALA A 570 -15.98 13.42 -28.04
C ALA A 570 -14.50 13.70 -28.31
N PHE A 571 -13.92 13.21 -29.40
CA PHE A 571 -12.55 13.58 -29.79
C PHE A 571 -12.39 15.06 -30.11
N THR A 572 -13.40 15.71 -30.70
CA THR A 572 -13.36 17.17 -30.91
C THR A 572 -13.24 17.90 -29.57
N ALA A 573 -14.09 17.54 -28.60
CA ALA A 573 -14.04 18.12 -27.26
C ALA A 573 -12.74 17.78 -26.50
N LEU A 574 -12.18 16.57 -26.69
CA LEU A 574 -10.91 16.18 -26.08
C LEU A 574 -9.73 16.98 -26.62
N VAL A 575 -9.71 17.22 -27.93
CA VAL A 575 -8.73 18.10 -28.58
C VAL A 575 -8.83 19.51 -28.01
N ASP A 576 -10.04 20.06 -27.89
CA ASP A 576 -10.26 21.39 -27.32
C ASP A 576 -9.80 21.46 -25.86
N LEU A 577 -10.09 20.41 -25.06
CA LEU A 577 -9.65 20.33 -23.66
C LEU A 577 -8.11 20.31 -23.54
N LEU A 578 -7.42 19.53 -24.38
CA LEU A 578 -5.95 19.43 -24.36
C LEU A 578 -5.24 20.68 -24.89
N LYS A 579 -5.90 21.45 -25.77
CA LYS A 579 -5.36 22.71 -26.31
C LYS A 579 -4.98 23.68 -25.19
N ASP A 580 -5.76 23.72 -24.12
CA ASP A 580 -5.57 24.69 -23.03
C ASP A 580 -5.07 24.04 -21.72
N HIS A 581 -5.11 22.71 -21.60
CA HIS A 581 -4.87 22.01 -20.33
C HIS A 581 -3.96 20.77 -20.40
N ARG A 582 -3.26 20.50 -21.51
CA ARG A 582 -2.33 19.36 -21.61
C ARG A 582 -1.12 19.44 -20.66
N ASP A 583 -0.80 20.62 -20.16
CA ASP A 583 0.23 20.87 -19.15
C ASP A 583 -0.26 20.58 -17.73
N LYS A 584 -1.57 20.47 -17.51
CA LYS A 584 -2.15 20.16 -16.21
C LYS A 584 -1.86 18.71 -15.82
N PRO A 585 -1.55 18.45 -14.54
CA PRO A 585 -1.35 17.09 -14.04
C PRO A 585 -2.56 16.19 -14.34
N TYR A 586 -2.29 14.96 -14.76
CA TYR A 586 -3.24 13.92 -15.11
C TYR A 586 -4.10 14.15 -16.36
N VAL A 587 -4.38 15.39 -16.80
CA VAL A 587 -5.31 15.63 -17.94
C VAL A 587 -4.82 14.96 -19.22
N ARG A 588 -3.56 15.17 -19.61
CA ARG A 588 -2.95 14.53 -20.78
C ARG A 588 -2.92 13.00 -20.64
N GLN A 589 -2.60 12.50 -19.45
CA GLN A 589 -2.51 11.06 -19.20
C GLN A 589 -3.89 10.40 -19.27
N MET A 590 -4.91 11.02 -18.67
CA MET A 590 -6.27 10.50 -18.72
C MET A 590 -6.86 10.53 -20.13
N ALA A 591 -6.48 11.51 -20.96
CA ALA A 591 -6.83 11.50 -22.37
C ALA A 591 -6.32 10.22 -23.04
N VAL A 592 -5.03 9.90 -22.88
CA VAL A 592 -4.40 8.71 -23.48
C VAL A 592 -4.92 7.40 -22.89
N ALA A 593 -5.05 7.32 -21.57
CA ALA A 593 -5.68 6.19 -20.88
C ALA A 593 -7.12 5.96 -21.36
N GLY A 594 -7.80 7.04 -21.77
CA GLY A 594 -9.14 7.03 -22.34
C GLY A 594 -9.25 6.35 -23.71
N LEU A 595 -8.22 6.47 -24.54
CA LEU A 595 -8.29 6.08 -25.96
C LEU A 595 -8.50 4.58 -26.13
N ASP A 596 -7.75 3.79 -25.36
CA ASP A 596 -7.90 2.34 -25.25
C ASP A 596 -7.88 1.64 -26.62
N GLY A 597 -6.81 1.87 -27.41
CA GLY A 597 -6.63 1.29 -28.74
C GLY A 597 -7.15 2.16 -29.89
N ARG A 598 -7.54 3.41 -29.64
CA ARG A 598 -8.05 4.37 -30.64
C ARG A 598 -7.10 5.54 -30.89
N GLU A 599 -5.81 5.30 -30.73
CA GLU A 599 -4.78 6.33 -30.83
C GLU A 599 -4.67 6.90 -32.25
N LEU A 600 -4.81 6.06 -33.27
CA LEU A 600 -4.79 6.51 -34.67
C LEU A 600 -5.99 7.39 -35.03
N GLU A 601 -7.19 7.01 -34.58
CA GLU A 601 -8.40 7.82 -34.76
C GLU A 601 -8.28 9.16 -34.04
N PHE A 602 -7.72 9.16 -32.83
CA PHE A 602 -7.50 10.40 -32.10
C PHE A 602 -6.41 11.27 -32.73
N LYS A 603 -5.34 10.68 -33.27
CA LYS A 603 -4.30 11.38 -34.02
C LYS A 603 -4.87 12.07 -35.26
N GLU A 604 -5.80 11.42 -35.96
CA GLU A 604 -6.53 12.03 -37.08
C GLU A 604 -7.49 13.14 -36.61
N ALA A 605 -8.12 13.02 -35.44
CA ALA A 605 -8.92 14.12 -34.89
C ALA A 605 -8.06 15.33 -34.47
N LEU A 606 -6.85 15.06 -33.94
CA LEU A 606 -5.90 16.08 -33.51
C LEU A 606 -5.40 16.94 -34.67
N LYS A 607 -5.17 16.36 -35.86
CA LYS A 607 -4.69 17.04 -37.09
C LYS A 607 -3.50 18.00 -36.86
N GLY A 608 -2.65 17.72 -35.87
CA GLY A 608 -1.55 18.63 -35.49
C GLY A 608 -2.01 20.03 -35.03
N ARG A 609 -3.25 20.18 -34.54
CA ARG A 609 -3.80 21.46 -34.06
C ARG A 609 -2.95 22.12 -32.97
N PHE A 610 -2.18 21.33 -32.22
CA PHE A 610 -1.12 21.78 -31.32
C PHE A 610 -0.03 20.70 -31.25
N GLY A 611 1.20 21.13 -30.93
CA GLY A 611 2.33 20.22 -30.72
C GLY A 611 2.47 19.83 -29.24
N ASP A 612 2.67 18.54 -28.98
CA ASP A 612 3.06 17.99 -27.68
C ASP A 612 3.83 16.68 -27.90
N GLY A 613 5.15 16.73 -27.73
CA GLY A 613 6.02 15.58 -28.00
C GLY A 613 5.75 14.37 -27.10
N ASN A 614 5.28 14.57 -25.87
CA ASN A 614 4.91 13.46 -25.00
C ASN A 614 3.59 12.82 -25.46
N LEU A 615 2.61 13.63 -25.85
CA LEU A 615 1.36 13.12 -26.41
C LEU A 615 1.63 12.35 -27.70
N GLU A 616 2.41 12.91 -28.64
CA GLU A 616 2.76 12.23 -29.89
C GLU A 616 3.49 10.91 -29.66
N LYS A 617 4.43 10.88 -28.71
CA LYS A 617 5.11 9.67 -28.27
C LYS A 617 4.11 8.64 -27.76
N TRP A 618 3.25 9.00 -26.82
CA TRP A 618 2.28 8.09 -26.22
C TRP A 618 1.23 7.60 -27.20
N LEU A 619 0.76 8.44 -28.12
CA LEU A 619 -0.12 8.02 -29.20
C LEU A 619 0.56 7.04 -30.14
N THR A 620 1.85 7.22 -30.41
CA THR A 620 2.63 6.28 -31.24
C THR A 620 2.84 4.95 -30.51
N GLU A 621 3.19 4.98 -29.23
CA GLU A 621 3.31 3.78 -28.38
C GLU A 621 2.00 2.98 -28.34
N GLY A 622 0.87 3.66 -28.07
CA GLY A 622 -0.44 2.99 -27.99
C GLY A 622 -0.94 2.50 -29.35
N ALA A 623 -0.75 3.28 -30.42
CA ALA A 623 -1.10 2.88 -31.78
C ALA A 623 -0.27 1.71 -32.31
N SER A 624 0.92 1.48 -31.74
CA SER A 624 1.81 0.41 -32.19
C SER A 624 1.32 -0.99 -31.82
N THR A 625 0.11 -1.12 -31.24
CA THR A 625 -0.54 -2.35 -30.75
C THR A 625 0.46 -3.41 -30.35
N VAL A 626 0.67 -3.52 -29.04
CA VAL A 626 1.21 -4.68 -28.35
C VAL A 626 0.75 -5.98 -29.04
N VAL A 627 1.51 -6.47 -30.03
CA VAL A 627 1.90 -7.87 -30.00
C VAL A 627 2.60 -7.94 -28.67
N ALA A 628 1.94 -8.51 -27.67
CA ALA A 628 2.62 -8.85 -26.43
C ALA A 628 3.89 -9.55 -26.90
N LYS A 629 5.06 -8.93 -26.65
CA LYS A 629 6.32 -9.63 -26.89
C LYS A 629 6.10 -10.94 -26.13
N PRO A 630 6.10 -12.10 -26.82
CA PRO A 630 5.79 -13.34 -26.15
C PRO A 630 6.70 -13.39 -24.93
N SER A 631 6.14 -13.67 -23.74
CA SER A 631 6.95 -13.68 -22.52
C SER A 631 8.18 -14.53 -22.79
N ALA A 632 9.33 -14.20 -22.22
CA ALA A 632 10.54 -14.98 -22.49
C ALA A 632 10.32 -16.49 -22.26
N GLU A 633 9.42 -16.84 -21.32
CA GLU A 633 8.94 -18.20 -21.09
C GLU A 633 8.35 -18.93 -22.32
N THR A 634 7.74 -18.19 -23.24
CA THR A 634 7.16 -18.72 -24.49
C THR A 634 8.17 -18.81 -25.64
N MET A 635 9.30 -18.10 -25.55
CA MET A 635 10.35 -18.06 -26.57
C MET A 635 11.53 -18.99 -26.25
N LEU A 636 11.82 -19.18 -24.96
CA LEU A 636 12.89 -20.04 -24.47
C LEU A 636 12.48 -21.51 -24.49
N LYS A 637 13.46 -22.42 -24.65
CA LYS A 637 13.24 -23.88 -24.69
C LYS A 637 14.32 -24.63 -23.91
N GLY A 638 14.00 -25.85 -23.47
CA GLY A 638 14.93 -26.75 -22.79
C GLY A 638 15.52 -26.16 -21.52
N ASP A 639 16.80 -26.45 -21.24
CA ASP A 639 17.52 -26.02 -20.04
C ASP A 639 17.47 -24.50 -19.82
N HIS A 640 17.38 -23.73 -20.90
CA HIS A 640 17.30 -22.27 -20.84
C HIS A 640 15.97 -21.80 -20.23
N LEU A 641 14.85 -22.42 -20.62
CA LEU A 641 13.54 -22.12 -20.05
C LEU A 641 13.46 -22.53 -18.58
N GLU A 642 14.01 -23.68 -18.24
CA GLU A 642 13.97 -24.18 -16.86
C GLU A 642 14.86 -23.34 -15.93
N SER A 643 16.02 -22.89 -16.42
CA SER A 643 16.87 -21.91 -15.72
C SER A 643 16.16 -20.58 -15.52
N PHE A 644 15.50 -20.06 -16.57
CA PHE A 644 14.72 -18.83 -16.50
C PHE A 644 13.61 -18.91 -15.44
N LYS A 645 12.82 -19.99 -15.40
CA LYS A 645 11.73 -20.17 -14.43
C LYS A 645 12.24 -20.21 -12.98
N ARG A 646 13.31 -20.97 -12.72
CA ARG A 646 13.93 -21.00 -11.38
C ARG A 646 14.51 -19.65 -11.00
N GLY A 647 15.15 -18.97 -11.95
CA GLY A 647 15.69 -17.62 -11.77
C GLY A 647 14.61 -16.61 -11.37
N LYS A 648 13.44 -16.68 -11.99
CA LYS A 648 12.26 -15.88 -11.65
C LYS A 648 11.83 -16.11 -10.20
N GLU A 649 11.66 -17.37 -9.79
CA GLU A 649 11.28 -17.71 -8.42
C GLU A 649 12.31 -17.21 -7.40
N LEU A 650 13.61 -17.34 -7.71
CA LEU A 650 14.69 -16.86 -6.85
C LEU A 650 14.74 -15.33 -6.76
N PHE A 651 14.56 -14.63 -7.87
CA PHE A 651 14.56 -13.17 -7.94
C PHE A 651 13.44 -12.53 -7.11
N HIS A 652 12.24 -13.11 -7.17
CA HIS A 652 11.06 -12.65 -6.43
C HIS A 652 11.01 -13.19 -5.00
N GLY A 653 11.65 -14.33 -4.74
CA GLY A 653 11.65 -15.03 -3.47
C GLY A 653 12.98 -14.90 -2.74
N LYS A 654 13.75 -15.98 -2.73
CA LYS A 654 14.86 -16.21 -1.79
C LYS A 654 16.00 -15.18 -1.88
N ALA A 655 16.28 -14.66 -3.08
CA ALA A 655 17.34 -13.66 -3.27
C ALA A 655 16.85 -12.22 -3.03
N VAL A 656 15.52 -12.01 -2.92
CA VAL A 656 14.86 -10.74 -2.55
C VAL A 656 15.21 -9.57 -3.49
N CYS A 657 15.70 -9.84 -4.70
CA CYS A 657 16.17 -8.84 -5.65
C CYS A 657 15.06 -7.85 -6.06
N ALA A 658 13.83 -8.36 -6.21
CA ALA A 658 12.65 -7.55 -6.57
C ALA A 658 12.34 -6.43 -5.55
N SER A 659 12.75 -6.57 -4.30
CA SER A 659 12.48 -5.57 -3.26
C SER A 659 13.24 -4.26 -3.46
N CYS A 660 14.39 -4.30 -4.13
CA CYS A 660 15.20 -3.11 -4.42
C CYS A 660 15.12 -2.71 -5.91
N HIS A 661 14.99 -3.69 -6.82
CA HIS A 661 14.99 -3.46 -8.26
C HIS A 661 13.60 -3.42 -8.91
N GLY A 662 12.54 -3.64 -8.12
CA GLY A 662 11.18 -3.80 -8.63
C GLY A 662 10.94 -5.18 -9.24
N ALA A 663 9.69 -5.64 -9.18
CA ALA A 663 9.25 -6.87 -9.82
C ALA A 663 9.32 -6.78 -11.36
N ASP A 664 9.21 -5.57 -11.89
CA ASP A 664 9.29 -5.18 -13.30
C ASP A 664 10.71 -4.76 -13.73
N GLY A 665 11.69 -4.83 -12.81
CA GLY A 665 13.08 -4.45 -13.11
C GLY A 665 13.28 -2.97 -13.41
N ALA A 666 12.29 -2.11 -13.14
CA ALA A 666 12.37 -0.67 -13.42
C ALA A 666 13.26 0.08 -12.42
N GLY A 667 13.69 -0.59 -11.35
CA GLY A 667 14.42 0.04 -10.25
C GLY A 667 13.49 0.82 -9.31
N MET A 668 14.02 1.20 -8.16
CA MET A 668 13.34 2.06 -7.21
C MET A 668 14.27 3.23 -6.85
N PRO A 669 13.81 4.49 -6.97
CA PRO A 669 14.62 5.65 -6.63
C PRO A 669 15.25 5.51 -5.24
N SER A 670 16.57 5.76 -5.14
CA SER A 670 17.38 5.67 -3.91
C SER A 670 17.58 4.28 -3.29
N MET A 671 17.03 3.21 -3.88
CA MET A 671 17.20 1.83 -3.44
C MET A 671 18.06 1.01 -4.41
N GLY A 672 17.59 0.83 -5.65
CA GLY A 672 18.28 0.01 -6.65
C GLY A 672 18.04 0.55 -8.06
N PRO A 673 19.08 0.57 -8.93
CA PRO A 673 18.94 1.01 -10.31
C PRO A 673 18.06 0.06 -11.14
N PRO A 674 17.55 0.49 -12.31
CA PRO A 674 16.85 -0.37 -13.24
C PRO A 674 17.75 -1.53 -13.72
N LEU A 675 17.14 -2.71 -13.86
CA LEU A 675 17.74 -3.89 -14.48
C LEU A 675 17.26 -4.08 -15.92
N ASN A 676 16.06 -3.62 -16.25
CA ASN A 676 15.55 -3.62 -17.62
C ASN A 676 16.37 -2.65 -18.50
N LYS A 677 16.84 -3.13 -19.66
CA LYS A 677 17.74 -2.44 -20.60
C LYS A 677 19.05 -1.94 -20.00
N SER A 678 19.44 -2.47 -18.84
CA SER A 678 20.69 -2.09 -18.18
C SER A 678 21.89 -2.68 -18.90
N GLU A 679 22.87 -1.84 -19.24
CA GLU A 679 24.14 -2.26 -19.85
C GLU A 679 24.95 -3.19 -18.93
N TRP A 680 24.71 -3.12 -17.62
CA TRP A 680 25.32 -3.98 -16.61
C TRP A 680 24.70 -5.37 -16.56
N VAL A 681 23.46 -5.50 -17.04
CA VAL A 681 22.71 -6.77 -17.09
C VAL A 681 22.90 -7.45 -18.44
N THR A 682 22.64 -6.73 -19.55
CA THR A 682 22.68 -7.29 -20.91
C THR A 682 24.07 -7.33 -21.53
N GLY A 683 25.02 -6.59 -20.95
CA GLY A 683 26.41 -6.58 -21.39
C GLY A 683 27.18 -7.86 -21.05
N LYS A 684 28.46 -7.71 -20.70
CA LYS A 684 29.38 -8.84 -20.46
C LYS A 684 28.94 -9.67 -19.25
N PRO A 685 28.81 -11.02 -19.39
CA PRO A 685 28.44 -11.91 -18.30
C PRO A 685 29.30 -11.79 -17.04
N GLU A 686 30.60 -11.51 -17.18
CA GLU A 686 31.55 -11.36 -16.08
C GLU A 686 31.19 -10.20 -15.16
N ILE A 687 30.64 -9.12 -15.72
CA ILE A 687 30.24 -7.92 -14.98
C ILE A 687 29.04 -8.25 -14.11
N LEU A 688 27.98 -8.81 -14.70
CA LEU A 688 26.78 -9.19 -13.95
C LEU A 688 27.10 -10.25 -12.89
N ALA A 689 27.89 -11.26 -13.23
CA ALA A 689 28.29 -12.29 -12.28
C ALA A 689 29.17 -11.73 -11.14
N GLY A 690 30.07 -10.79 -11.46
CA GLY A 690 30.87 -10.07 -10.48
C GLY A 690 30.01 -9.27 -9.51
N ILE A 691 28.98 -8.56 -10.02
CA ILE A 691 28.01 -7.83 -9.19
C ILE A 691 27.23 -8.79 -8.30
N LEU A 692 26.73 -9.91 -8.83
CA LEU A 692 25.96 -10.89 -8.05
C LEU A 692 26.82 -11.57 -6.98
N LEU A 693 28.09 -11.87 -7.26
CA LEU A 693 28.98 -12.46 -6.27
C LEU A 693 29.41 -11.45 -5.20
N HIS A 694 29.79 -10.23 -5.59
CA HIS A 694 30.51 -9.35 -4.69
C HIS A 694 29.71 -8.14 -4.24
N GLY A 695 28.65 -7.80 -4.95
CA GLY A 695 27.88 -6.59 -4.73
C GLY A 695 28.47 -5.41 -5.49
N LEU A 696 27.83 -4.25 -5.34
CA LEU A 696 28.23 -3.01 -6.00
C LEU A 696 28.03 -1.82 -5.05
N THR A 697 29.02 -0.94 -4.96
CA THR A 697 29.01 0.28 -4.15
C THR A 697 29.32 1.51 -4.99
N GLY A 698 28.78 2.66 -4.56
CA GLY A 698 29.01 3.97 -5.15
C GLY A 698 28.01 4.34 -6.26
N PRO A 699 28.23 5.49 -6.91
CA PRO A 699 27.40 5.89 -8.03
C PRO A 699 27.61 4.94 -9.22
N VAL A 700 26.50 4.53 -9.85
CA VAL A 700 26.48 3.73 -11.07
C VAL A 700 25.61 4.43 -12.12
N THR A 701 26.12 4.57 -13.33
CA THR A 701 25.35 5.09 -14.45
C THR A 701 24.64 3.93 -15.15
N VAL A 702 23.32 3.99 -15.29
CA VAL A 702 22.52 3.02 -16.05
C VAL A 702 21.70 3.78 -17.09
N ALA A 703 21.82 3.39 -18.37
CA ALA A 703 21.14 4.05 -19.49
C ALA A 703 21.33 5.59 -19.50
N GLY A 704 22.53 6.07 -19.14
CA GLY A 704 22.88 7.50 -19.11
C GLY A 704 22.39 8.27 -17.88
N THR A 705 21.72 7.61 -16.92
CA THR A 705 21.28 8.21 -15.66
C THR A 705 22.16 7.72 -14.52
N GLU A 706 22.68 8.62 -13.68
CA GLU A 706 23.47 8.26 -12.50
C GLU A 706 22.57 7.92 -11.31
N TYR A 707 22.85 6.77 -10.68
CA TYR A 707 22.19 6.28 -9.49
C TYR A 707 23.19 6.19 -8.35
N THR A 708 22.85 6.79 -7.20
CA THR A 708 23.64 6.72 -5.97
C THR A 708 22.79 6.06 -4.87
N PRO A 709 22.76 4.71 -4.80
CA PRO A 709 22.00 3.99 -3.78
C PRO A 709 22.37 4.43 -2.36
N THR A 710 21.39 4.43 -1.46
CA THR A 710 21.59 4.80 -0.05
C THR A 710 22.32 3.72 0.75
N ALA A 711 22.44 2.51 0.20
CA ALA A 711 23.17 1.38 0.75
C ALA A 711 23.85 0.61 -0.38
N ASP A 712 24.94 -0.10 -0.06
CA ASP A 712 25.63 -0.96 -1.02
C ASP A 712 24.75 -2.14 -1.41
N MET A 713 24.80 -2.54 -2.69
CA MET A 713 24.18 -3.78 -3.12
C MET A 713 25.00 -4.94 -2.53
N PRO A 714 24.40 -5.85 -1.74
CA PRO A 714 25.13 -6.98 -1.17
C PRO A 714 25.47 -8.02 -2.24
N GLY A 715 26.61 -8.69 -2.09
CA GLY A 715 27.00 -9.84 -2.89
C GLY A 715 26.67 -11.18 -2.24
N PHE A 716 26.61 -12.24 -3.04
CA PHE A 716 26.32 -13.61 -2.60
C PHE A 716 27.58 -14.52 -2.51
N ALA A 717 28.79 -13.95 -2.55
CA ALA A 717 30.06 -14.70 -2.53
C ALA A 717 30.25 -15.52 -1.23
N SER A 718 29.75 -15.02 -0.11
CA SER A 718 29.82 -15.66 1.21
C SER A 718 28.50 -16.30 1.65
N ASN A 719 27.44 -16.19 0.86
CA ASN A 719 26.13 -16.74 1.18
C ASN A 719 26.08 -18.23 0.81
N THR A 720 25.92 -19.11 1.81
CA THR A 720 25.86 -20.57 1.60
C THR A 720 24.46 -21.06 1.21
N GLU A 721 23.44 -20.22 1.29
CA GLU A 721 22.07 -20.56 0.92
C GLU A 721 21.77 -20.29 -0.56
N ILE A 722 22.59 -19.48 -1.23
CA ILE A 722 22.47 -19.19 -2.67
C ILE A 722 23.64 -19.83 -3.40
N SER A 723 23.36 -20.90 -4.15
CA SER A 723 24.35 -21.67 -4.89
C SER A 723 24.80 -20.96 -6.17
N ASP A 724 25.90 -21.43 -6.78
CA ASP A 724 26.32 -20.95 -8.10
C ASP A 724 25.28 -21.25 -9.19
N ALA A 725 24.49 -22.31 -9.03
CA ALA A 725 23.38 -22.64 -9.92
C ALA A 725 22.24 -21.64 -9.76
N ASP A 726 21.91 -21.25 -8.52
CA ASP A 726 20.89 -20.22 -8.26
C ASP A 726 21.30 -18.86 -8.85
N LEU A 727 22.58 -18.48 -8.73
CA LEU A 727 23.09 -17.25 -9.34
C LEU A 727 23.05 -17.27 -10.87
N ALA A 728 23.37 -18.41 -11.48
CA ALA A 728 23.24 -18.63 -12.91
C ALA A 728 21.78 -18.51 -13.38
N ASP A 729 20.84 -19.08 -12.63
CA ASP A 729 19.41 -19.00 -12.91
C ASP A 729 18.89 -17.56 -12.78
N ILE A 730 19.23 -16.85 -11.69
CA ILE A 730 18.87 -15.43 -11.50
C ILE A 730 19.43 -14.57 -12.65
N ALA A 731 20.70 -14.75 -12.99
CA ALA A 731 21.34 -13.99 -14.05
C ALA A 731 20.69 -14.26 -15.42
N THR A 732 20.33 -15.51 -15.69
CA THR A 732 19.63 -15.91 -16.92
C THR A 732 18.23 -15.30 -17.00
N TYR A 733 17.49 -15.27 -15.89
CA TYR A 733 16.18 -14.61 -15.81
C TYR A 733 16.27 -13.12 -16.11
N VAL A 734 17.10 -12.36 -15.39
CA VAL A 734 17.18 -10.89 -15.58
C VAL A 734 17.73 -10.51 -16.97
N ARG A 735 18.48 -11.40 -17.63
CA ARG A 735 19.01 -11.19 -18.99
C ARG A 735 17.98 -11.46 -20.10
N HIS A 736 16.84 -12.07 -19.78
CA HIS A 736 15.81 -12.41 -20.75
C HIS A 736 14.41 -11.88 -20.40
N GLU A 737 14.19 -11.42 -19.18
CA GLU A 737 12.91 -10.85 -18.78
C GLU A 737 12.79 -9.38 -19.20
N TRP A 738 11.56 -8.90 -19.31
CA TRP A 738 11.23 -7.55 -19.74
C TRP A 738 11.65 -7.30 -21.21
N ASP A 739 12.47 -6.28 -21.46
CA ASP A 739 13.01 -6.00 -22.79
C ASP A 739 14.46 -6.49 -22.95
N ASN A 740 14.99 -7.24 -21.98
CA ASN A 740 16.34 -7.78 -22.07
C ASN A 740 16.39 -9.00 -22.99
N GLU A 741 17.48 -9.12 -23.75
CA GLU A 741 17.72 -10.25 -24.65
C GLU A 741 19.24 -10.48 -24.73
N ALA A 742 19.75 -11.43 -23.95
CA ALA A 742 21.19 -11.69 -23.88
C ALA A 742 21.49 -13.10 -23.36
N ASP A 743 22.57 -13.74 -23.81
CA ASP A 743 22.86 -15.17 -23.57
C ASP A 743 22.72 -15.66 -22.11
N LEU A 744 22.31 -16.93 -21.96
CA LEU A 744 22.25 -17.66 -20.70
C LEU A 744 23.63 -17.68 -20.01
N ILE A 745 23.64 -17.65 -18.68
CA ILE A 745 24.87 -17.81 -17.89
C ILE A 745 24.80 -19.17 -17.19
N LYS A 746 25.82 -20.01 -17.39
CA LYS A 746 25.87 -21.36 -16.82
C LYS A 746 26.48 -21.38 -15.41
N PRO A 747 26.12 -22.35 -14.55
CA PRO A 747 26.66 -22.44 -13.18
C PRO A 747 28.19 -22.49 -13.11
N GLU A 748 28.87 -23.16 -14.06
CA GLU A 748 30.33 -23.30 -14.07
C GLU A 748 31.04 -21.94 -14.20
N PHE A 749 30.36 -20.97 -14.82
CA PHE A 749 30.86 -19.61 -14.94
C PHE A 749 31.00 -18.94 -13.58
N PHE A 750 29.97 -19.06 -12.73
CA PHE A 750 30.00 -18.56 -11.36
C PHE A 750 31.05 -19.30 -10.51
N SER A 751 31.15 -20.62 -10.62
CA SER A 751 32.16 -21.38 -9.89
C SER A 751 33.60 -21.00 -10.27
N LYS A 752 33.86 -20.73 -11.56
CA LYS A 752 35.17 -20.27 -12.03
C LYS A 752 35.46 -18.85 -11.54
N LEU A 753 34.49 -17.95 -11.66
CA LEU A 753 34.66 -16.55 -11.27
C LEU A 753 34.86 -16.43 -9.76
N ARG A 754 34.04 -17.11 -8.94
CA ARG A 754 34.16 -17.14 -7.48
C ARG A 754 35.54 -17.60 -7.01
N LYS A 755 36.15 -18.57 -7.68
CA LYS A 755 37.53 -19.00 -7.40
C LYS A 755 38.55 -17.93 -7.79
N ALA A 756 38.39 -17.32 -8.95
CA ALA A 756 39.29 -16.29 -9.45
C ALA A 756 39.25 -15.00 -8.59
N THR A 757 38.08 -14.69 -8.02
CA THR A 757 37.84 -13.49 -7.21
C THR A 757 37.78 -13.79 -5.71
N ALA A 758 38.21 -14.97 -5.26
CA ALA A 758 38.16 -15.37 -3.85
C ALA A 758 38.88 -14.37 -2.92
N SER A 759 39.96 -13.75 -3.41
CA SER A 759 40.71 -12.71 -2.70
C SER A 759 39.91 -11.42 -2.45
N HIS A 760 38.81 -11.20 -3.18
CA HIS A 760 37.92 -10.06 -3.01
C HIS A 760 36.90 -10.26 -1.86
N ALA A 761 36.80 -11.48 -1.33
CA ALA A 761 36.10 -11.81 -0.08
C ALA A 761 34.65 -11.26 0.05
N GLY A 762 33.92 -11.18 -1.07
CA GLY A 762 32.53 -10.71 -1.08
C GLY A 762 32.32 -9.22 -0.79
N LYS A 763 33.39 -8.41 -0.83
CA LYS A 763 33.27 -6.95 -0.70
C LYS A 763 32.64 -6.35 -1.96
N PRO A 764 31.73 -5.37 -1.85
CA PRO A 764 31.16 -4.68 -3.00
C PRO A 764 32.23 -4.03 -3.88
N TYR A 765 32.10 -4.20 -5.20
CA TYR A 765 32.96 -3.50 -6.15
C TYR A 765 32.53 -2.04 -6.28
N THR A 766 33.47 -1.12 -6.45
CA THR A 766 33.18 0.14 -7.15
C THR A 766 33.08 -0.11 -8.65
N VAL A 767 32.37 0.76 -9.39
CA VAL A 767 32.31 0.71 -10.86
C VAL A 767 33.71 0.66 -11.49
N THR A 768 34.67 1.40 -10.94
CA THR A 768 36.04 1.43 -11.46
C THR A 768 36.76 0.10 -11.26
N GLU A 769 36.59 -0.56 -10.10
CA GLU A 769 37.19 -1.86 -9.82
C GLU A 769 36.58 -2.96 -10.69
N LEU A 770 35.24 -2.98 -10.82
CA LEU A 770 34.53 -3.96 -11.63
C LEU A 770 34.95 -3.88 -13.11
N LEU A 771 35.14 -2.67 -13.63
CA LEU A 771 35.59 -2.47 -15.01
C LEU A 771 37.09 -2.74 -15.24
N ARG A 772 37.91 -2.75 -14.16
CA ARG A 772 39.35 -3.03 -14.18
C ARG A 772 39.71 -4.49 -13.90
N ALA A 773 38.81 -5.27 -13.32
CA ALA A 773 38.97 -6.71 -13.08
C ALA A 773 38.99 -7.57 -14.37
N ARG A 774 39.49 -6.99 -15.47
CA ARG A 774 39.62 -7.58 -16.81
C ARG A 774 40.77 -8.56 -16.91
#